data_AF-A0A8J2P3X6-F1
#
_entry.id   AF-A0A8J2P3X6-F1
#
_cell.length_a   1.000
_cell.length_b   1.000
_cell.length_c   1.000
_cell.angle_alpha   90.00
_cell.angle_beta   90.00
_cell.angle_gamma   90.00
#
_symmetry.space_group_name_H-M   'P 1'
#
loop_
_entity.id
_entity.type
_entity.pdbx_description
1 polymer ?
#
loop_
_entity_poly.entity_id
_entity_poly.type
_entity_poly.pdbx_seq_one_letter_code
_entity_poly.pdbx_strand_id
1 'polypeptide(L)'
;MDRWESEARRNKYKVSFIMVHHAMAVIAAALAIAMMHTRVSLLQEYFSTTGKSCEELYPLNMECCNLTKIFGMTKRPADLSIFQSYFSFPYILFGSSIFLLTGFWIFCKQQVTGDGSFNVKSYLVFGWFFQLCNCVLFGTSIDSLKTSAPSFLAGLCNDDRPNWTTRCLRAPGLCIKTRPFTIYLVILIIELVLYLPAVIFLHLKYMVDSRSSDQNILSEDVTQRYSEEGDSNPTNMSQVTGRRQKGMLRLALRLVLVWAVTEALYNLRLGQDTVIFWELDYKAEEFIAEIHTKNVDNRLGWIGVGFSTAGNVTDGSGDFCVAWKNHLVYPNAPFQVTDVHIINGTKELEPDAQQDCVGFQYLQHNDTIKWTFRRKFITCDRYDYPLEEGTTHLHWVKGDGPLYDIKGVSVAKATDSGFNRIRFLKNANPLPPVNPRTAWSFDILNKKVKIMPVETTYWCHIVKLPEDLRKRHHVVQFEANIQHGNEALVHHMEVFHCETDVNTEMPLYSGPCEQSPPEIKVCSRVIGAWAMGAEPLRYPPQTGFPIGGQNFNPYVRLEMHYNNPLLKPDWVDSSGMKFWVSEKLRQFDAGVMELGLEYTDKMAIPPRFHNFQLTGICNRECTSVGIPASGITVFASQLHTHLTGTRVVTRHFRMGEAESGTEGRYIELPPLNYDNHYSTHYQEIRQLKNPTRILPGDVLLTTCEFDTVDRSEITLGGFAISDEMCVNYIHYYPRSKLEVCKSSISYKSLSDYFSFMKTMEGQNIDPEGPISSSYKGIKWTPFRSRLLSDFYNRSPIDMQCNQSDGSRFPGSWNSMPTMTFPTLQERPDPNQECMLAPGAPPGDRIQTR
;
A
#
# COMPACT_ATOMS: atom_id res chain seq x y z
N MET A 1 -7.47 7.46 24.85
CA MET A 1 -8.42 7.71 25.96
C MET A 1 -7.77 7.37 27.30
N ASP A 2 -7.26 6.16 27.48
CA ASP A 2 -6.70 5.68 28.76
C ASP A 2 -5.50 6.48 29.30
N ARG A 3 -4.61 6.95 28.41
CA ARG A 3 -3.46 7.79 28.80
C ARG A 3 -3.90 9.14 29.40
N TRP A 4 -4.95 9.73 28.82
CA TRP A 4 -5.56 11.00 29.23
C TRP A 4 -6.40 10.83 30.52
N GLU A 5 -7.02 9.67 30.68
CA GLU A 5 -7.78 9.30 31.88
C GLU A 5 -6.86 9.15 33.12
N SER A 6 -5.63 8.66 32.92
CA SER A 6 -4.62 8.56 34.00
C SER A 6 -4.08 9.93 34.46
N GLU A 7 -4.08 10.93 33.59
CA GLU A 7 -3.63 12.29 33.88
C GLU A 7 -4.75 13.15 34.51
N ALA A 8 -6.00 12.95 34.08
CA ALA A 8 -7.15 13.66 34.63
C ALA A 8 -7.47 13.25 36.08
N ARG A 9 -7.30 11.96 36.43
CA ARG A 9 -7.49 11.48 37.81
C ARG A 9 -6.45 12.05 38.80
N ARG A 10 -5.23 12.37 38.31
CA ARG A 10 -4.15 12.95 39.14
C ARG A 10 -4.37 14.42 39.50
N ASN A 11 -5.10 15.18 38.69
CA ASN A 11 -5.12 16.64 38.81
C ASN A 11 -6.46 17.28 39.25
N LYS A 12 -7.43 16.51 39.80
CA LYS A 12 -8.73 17.01 40.32
C LYS A 12 -9.50 17.98 39.39
N TYR A 13 -9.32 17.92 38.07
CA TYR A 13 -10.09 18.72 37.11
C TYR A 13 -11.45 18.06 36.77
N LYS A 14 -12.38 18.03 37.73
CA LYS A 14 -13.72 17.42 37.50
C LYS A 14 -14.64 18.25 36.58
N VAL A 15 -14.47 19.57 36.51
CA VAL A 15 -15.40 20.47 35.78
C VAL A 15 -15.15 20.45 34.27
N SER A 16 -13.89 20.37 33.83
CA SER A 16 -13.55 20.33 32.39
C SER A 16 -13.91 19.01 31.71
N PHE A 17 -13.95 17.90 32.46
CA PHE A 17 -14.31 16.58 31.93
C PHE A 17 -15.78 16.49 31.53
N ILE A 18 -16.70 17.04 32.34
CA ILE A 18 -18.14 16.98 32.10
C ILE A 18 -18.55 17.82 30.88
N MET A 19 -17.95 19.01 30.72
CA MET A 19 -18.23 19.89 29.57
C MET A 19 -17.75 19.30 28.24
N VAL A 20 -16.57 18.68 28.21
CA VAL A 20 -16.06 18.02 27.00
C VAL A 20 -16.90 16.79 26.65
N HIS A 21 -17.33 16.01 27.65
CA HIS A 21 -18.20 14.86 27.40
C HIS A 21 -19.59 15.26 26.88
N HIS A 22 -20.18 16.33 27.42
CA HIS A 22 -21.45 16.86 26.91
C HIS A 22 -21.31 17.45 25.50
N ALA A 23 -20.24 18.19 25.20
CA ALA A 23 -20.01 18.73 23.86
C ALA A 23 -19.87 17.60 22.82
N MET A 24 -19.13 16.54 23.15
CA MET A 24 -18.96 15.38 22.27
C MET A 24 -20.26 14.57 22.09
N ALA A 25 -21.09 14.45 23.13
CA ALA A 25 -22.40 13.81 23.04
C ALA A 25 -23.37 14.60 22.15
N VAL A 26 -23.36 15.93 22.24
CA VAL A 26 -24.17 16.81 21.38
C VAL A 26 -23.71 16.73 19.92
N ILE A 27 -22.41 16.68 19.66
CA ILE A 27 -21.86 16.50 18.30
C ILE A 27 -22.26 15.13 17.73
N ALA A 28 -22.17 14.06 18.52
CA ALA A 28 -22.58 12.72 18.09
C ALA A 28 -24.08 12.64 17.78
N ALA A 29 -24.93 13.28 18.59
CA ALA A 29 -26.36 13.36 18.34
C ALA A 29 -26.70 14.16 17.07
N ALA A 30 -26.02 15.29 16.85
CA ALA A 30 -26.19 16.10 15.64
C ALA A 30 -25.79 15.33 14.36
N LEU A 31 -24.69 14.57 14.41
CA LEU A 31 -24.26 13.71 13.31
C LEU A 31 -25.25 12.58 13.02
N ALA A 32 -25.80 11.96 14.07
CA ALA A 32 -26.80 10.89 13.91
C ALA A 32 -28.10 11.42 13.27
N ILE A 33 -28.56 12.61 13.67
CA ILE A 33 -29.75 13.26 13.10
C ILE A 33 -29.50 13.63 11.63
N ALA A 34 -28.33 14.18 11.31
CA ALA A 34 -27.95 14.50 9.93
C ALA A 34 -27.93 13.25 9.04
N MET A 35 -27.33 12.15 9.52
CA MET A 35 -27.29 10.87 8.79
C MET A 35 -28.69 10.27 8.58
N MET A 36 -29.59 10.38 9.56
CA MET A 36 -30.99 9.98 9.41
C MET A 36 -31.70 10.82 8.34
N HIS A 37 -31.49 12.13 8.34
CA HIS A 37 -32.11 13.02 7.36
C HIS A 37 -31.65 12.71 5.94
N THR A 38 -30.34 12.44 5.75
CA THR A 38 -29.79 12.06 4.44
C THR A 38 -30.35 10.72 3.94
N ARG A 39 -30.48 9.72 4.82
CA ARG A 39 -31.07 8.42 4.45
C ARG A 39 -32.54 8.53 4.06
N VAL A 40 -33.32 9.36 4.77
CA VAL A 40 -34.74 9.59 4.44
C VAL A 40 -34.88 10.34 3.11
N SER A 41 -34.06 11.36 2.86
CA SER A 41 -34.09 12.11 1.59
C SER A 41 -33.69 11.24 0.39
N LEU A 42 -32.66 10.39 0.52
CA LEU A 42 -32.27 9.45 -0.53
C LEU A 42 -33.34 8.40 -0.82
N LEU A 43 -34.04 7.92 0.23
CA LEU A 43 -35.18 7.00 0.06
C LEU A 43 -36.35 7.69 -0.66
N GLN A 44 -36.65 8.96 -0.32
CA GLN A 44 -37.70 9.74 -0.99
C GLN A 44 -37.39 9.96 -2.47
N GLU A 45 -36.14 10.29 -2.80
CA GLU A 45 -35.70 10.47 -4.20
C GLU A 45 -35.78 9.16 -4.98
N TYR A 46 -35.37 8.03 -4.37
CA TYR A 46 -35.48 6.69 -4.94
C TYR A 46 -36.94 6.25 -5.20
N PHE A 47 -37.86 6.53 -4.27
CA PHE A 47 -39.28 6.22 -4.46
C PHE A 47 -39.94 7.12 -5.50
N SER A 48 -39.53 8.39 -5.62
CA SER A 48 -40.07 9.31 -6.64
C SER A 48 -39.59 8.98 -8.06
N THR A 49 -38.36 8.47 -8.19
CA THR A 49 -37.74 8.14 -9.50
C THR A 49 -38.13 6.76 -10.00
N THR A 50 -38.43 5.80 -9.12
CA THR A 50 -38.73 4.41 -9.52
C THR A 50 -40.23 4.07 -9.55
N GLY A 51 -41.10 4.88 -8.92
CA GLY A 51 -42.55 4.66 -8.91
C GLY A 51 -43.04 3.42 -8.15
N LYS A 52 -42.14 2.70 -7.45
CA LYS A 52 -42.45 1.45 -6.72
C LYS A 52 -42.88 1.71 -5.28
N SER A 53 -43.77 0.87 -4.75
CA SER A 53 -44.19 0.91 -3.34
C SER A 53 -43.31 0.01 -2.44
N CYS A 54 -43.23 0.26 -1.12
CA CYS A 54 -42.43 -0.56 -0.17
C CYS A 54 -42.81 -2.06 -0.21
N GLU A 55 -44.01 -2.42 -0.68
CA GLU A 55 -44.49 -3.82 -0.72
C GLU A 55 -43.87 -4.64 -1.87
N GLU A 56 -43.29 -4.03 -2.91
CA GLU A 56 -42.71 -4.75 -4.07
C GLU A 56 -41.21 -5.11 -3.91
N LEU A 57 -40.57 -4.72 -2.80
CA LEU A 57 -39.13 -4.92 -2.53
C LEU A 57 -38.79 -6.13 -1.65
N TYR A 58 -39.75 -7.04 -1.42
CA TYR A 58 -39.59 -8.26 -0.63
C TYR A 58 -38.80 -9.34 -1.41
N PRO A 59 -37.46 -9.22 -1.54
CA PRO A 59 -36.62 -9.94 -0.58
C PRO A 59 -35.22 -9.30 -0.29
N LEU A 60 -35.06 -7.97 -0.29
CA LEU A 60 -33.79 -7.31 0.07
C LEU A 60 -34.03 -6.18 1.10
N ASN A 61 -33.51 -6.35 2.33
CA ASN A 61 -33.51 -5.42 3.48
C ASN A 61 -34.75 -5.36 4.39
N MET A 62 -34.66 -6.08 5.52
CA MET A 62 -35.64 -6.05 6.62
C MET A 62 -35.60 -4.76 7.47
N GLU A 63 -34.54 -3.95 7.41
CA GLU A 63 -34.40 -2.75 8.29
C GLU A 63 -35.08 -1.48 7.74
N CYS A 64 -35.33 -1.37 6.43
CA CYS A 64 -35.80 -0.11 5.83
C CYS A 64 -37.31 0.17 6.01
N CYS A 65 -38.21 -0.83 5.89
CA CYS A 65 -39.66 -0.60 6.05
C CYS A 65 -40.14 -0.65 7.53
N ASN A 66 -39.25 -0.84 8.51
CA ASN A 66 -39.65 -0.87 9.94
C ASN A 66 -39.80 0.53 10.55
N LEU A 67 -39.14 1.54 9.97
CA LEU A 67 -39.26 2.94 10.40
C LEU A 67 -40.65 3.54 10.10
N THR A 68 -41.30 3.13 9.02
CA THR A 68 -42.66 3.60 8.66
C THR A 68 -43.76 3.02 9.55
N LYS A 69 -43.54 1.85 10.17
CA LYS A 69 -44.47 1.26 11.16
C LYS A 69 -44.44 1.97 12.52
N ILE A 70 -43.30 2.55 12.90
CA ILE A 70 -43.14 3.26 14.18
C ILE A 70 -43.93 4.59 14.20
N PHE A 71 -44.18 5.20 13.03
CA PHE A 71 -44.84 6.50 12.91
C PHE A 71 -46.29 6.46 12.37
N GLY A 72 -46.89 5.28 12.21
CA GLY A 72 -48.34 5.15 12.01
C GLY A 72 -48.92 5.78 10.73
N MET A 73 -48.23 5.72 9.59
CA MET A 73 -48.74 6.26 8.32
C MET A 73 -49.58 5.22 7.55
N THR A 74 -50.91 5.41 7.49
CA THR A 74 -51.80 4.63 6.63
C THR A 74 -52.09 5.34 5.32
N LYS A 75 -51.73 4.69 4.21
CA LYS A 75 -52.33 4.74 2.85
C LYS A 75 -52.99 6.07 2.40
N ARG A 76 -52.22 6.96 1.75
CA ARG A 76 -52.48 7.59 0.42
C ARG A 76 -51.55 8.80 0.17
N PRO A 77 -51.36 9.25 -1.09
CA PRO A 77 -50.39 10.29 -1.47
C PRO A 77 -50.74 11.73 -1.03
N ALA A 78 -51.85 11.93 -0.31
CA ALA A 78 -52.36 13.26 0.02
C ALA A 78 -51.92 13.81 1.39
N ASP A 79 -51.31 12.99 2.25
CA ASP A 79 -50.87 13.43 3.60
C ASP A 79 -49.44 13.99 3.66
N LEU A 80 -48.72 14.07 2.54
CA LEU A 80 -47.34 14.58 2.51
C LEU A 80 -47.20 16.11 2.48
N SER A 81 -48.28 16.87 2.24
CA SER A 81 -48.22 18.35 2.26
C SER A 81 -48.23 18.94 3.68
N ILE A 82 -48.67 18.17 4.68
CA ILE A 82 -48.72 18.63 6.08
C ILE A 82 -47.33 18.64 6.73
N PHE A 83 -46.40 17.79 6.28
CA PHE A 83 -45.04 17.72 6.84
C PHE A 83 -44.15 18.89 6.40
N GLN A 84 -44.42 19.52 5.24
CA GLN A 84 -43.66 20.67 4.74
C GLN A 84 -43.91 21.95 5.53
N SER A 85 -45.06 22.09 6.20
CA SER A 85 -45.40 23.30 6.97
C SER A 85 -44.79 23.32 8.38
N TYR A 86 -44.46 22.16 8.98
CA TYR A 86 -43.89 22.10 10.33
C TYR A 86 -42.38 22.37 10.40
N PHE A 87 -41.65 22.22 9.29
CA PHE A 87 -40.17 22.35 9.27
C PHE A 87 -39.65 23.59 8.52
N SER A 88 -40.53 24.53 8.15
CA SER A 88 -40.18 25.73 7.38
C SER A 88 -39.91 26.98 8.23
N PHE A 89 -39.54 26.85 9.51
CA PHE A 89 -39.14 27.99 10.37
C PHE A 89 -37.91 27.63 11.24
N PRO A 90 -36.72 28.17 10.97
CA PRO A 90 -35.49 27.69 11.62
C PRO A 90 -35.21 28.28 13.02
N TYR A 91 -36.12 29.03 13.64
CA TYR A 91 -35.84 29.75 14.90
C TYR A 91 -36.55 29.23 16.16
N ILE A 92 -37.41 28.19 16.07
CA ILE A 92 -38.23 27.75 17.22
C ILE A 92 -37.85 26.35 17.77
N LEU A 93 -37.11 25.52 17.03
CA LEU A 93 -36.82 24.13 17.45
C LEU A 93 -35.59 23.93 18.36
N PHE A 94 -34.84 25.00 18.67
CA PHE A 94 -33.76 24.90 19.67
C PHE A 94 -34.26 24.97 21.13
N GLY A 95 -35.48 25.46 21.37
CA GLY A 95 -36.05 25.59 22.72
C GLY A 95 -36.78 24.33 23.22
N SER A 96 -37.34 23.52 22.34
CA SER A 96 -38.17 22.35 22.69
C SER A 96 -37.39 21.02 22.75
N SER A 97 -36.18 20.97 22.17
CA SER A 97 -35.33 19.77 22.15
C SER A 97 -34.57 19.54 23.47
N ILE A 98 -34.47 20.56 24.32
CA ILE A 98 -33.87 20.46 25.67
C ILE A 98 -34.85 19.86 26.69
N PHE A 99 -36.16 19.92 26.42
CA PHE A 99 -37.20 19.35 27.29
C PHE A 99 -37.42 17.83 27.12
N LEU A 100 -37.02 17.26 25.98
CA LEU A 100 -37.18 15.82 25.71
C LEU A 100 -36.02 14.94 26.19
N LEU A 101 -34.89 15.53 26.63
CA LEU A 101 -33.69 14.79 27.06
C LEU A 101 -33.53 14.68 28.60
N THR A 102 -34.49 15.14 29.40
CA THR A 102 -34.45 14.99 30.88
C THR A 102 -35.63 14.20 31.47
N GLY A 103 -36.42 13.49 30.65
CA GLY A 103 -37.57 12.70 31.12
C GLY A 103 -37.49 11.19 30.88
N PHE A 104 -37.18 10.44 31.94
CA PHE A 104 -37.62 9.05 32.23
C PHE A 104 -37.12 7.87 31.36
N TRP A 105 -36.23 7.06 31.93
CA TRP A 105 -36.31 5.58 31.91
C TRP A 105 -36.38 5.08 33.35
N ILE A 106 -37.59 4.75 33.83
CA ILE A 106 -37.80 3.94 35.04
C ILE A 106 -38.04 2.51 34.58
N PHE A 107 -37.15 1.59 34.97
CA PHE A 107 -37.40 0.16 34.85
C PHE A 107 -38.47 -0.26 35.87
N CYS A 108 -39.66 -0.65 35.40
CA CYS A 108 -40.59 -1.47 36.18
C CYS A 108 -40.53 -2.91 35.68
N LYS A 109 -40.01 -3.81 36.52
CA LYS A 109 -40.03 -5.27 36.33
C LYS A 109 -41.39 -5.76 36.84
N GLN A 110 -42.32 -6.12 35.95
CA GLN A 110 -43.59 -6.73 36.35
C GLN A 110 -43.48 -8.25 36.38
N GLN A 111 -43.72 -8.81 37.56
CA GLN A 111 -43.86 -10.23 37.82
C GLN A 111 -45.37 -10.54 37.82
N VAL A 112 -45.81 -11.46 36.96
CA VAL A 112 -47.21 -11.88 36.84
C VAL A 112 -47.54 -12.79 38.03
N THR A 113 -48.59 -12.47 38.79
CA THR A 113 -49.28 -13.42 39.68
C THR A 113 -50.74 -13.54 39.24
N GLY A 114 -51.27 -14.76 39.37
CA GLY A 114 -52.37 -15.32 38.59
C GLY A 114 -53.79 -14.90 38.94
N ASP A 115 -54.03 -13.67 39.40
CA ASP A 115 -55.38 -13.17 39.70
C ASP A 115 -55.59 -11.68 39.35
N GLY A 116 -55.04 -11.23 38.21
CA GLY A 116 -55.63 -10.13 37.44
C GLY A 116 -55.76 -8.75 38.13
N SER A 117 -55.00 -8.42 39.18
CA SER A 117 -54.94 -7.06 39.73
C SER A 117 -53.51 -6.60 40.06
N PHE A 118 -53.17 -5.34 39.74
CA PHE A 118 -51.85 -4.72 39.98
C PHE A 118 -51.97 -3.52 40.94
N ASN A 119 -51.03 -3.40 41.88
CA ASN A 119 -50.95 -2.29 42.84
C ASN A 119 -49.47 -1.88 43.04
N VAL A 120 -49.10 -0.60 42.87
CA VAL A 120 -47.75 -0.07 43.16
C VAL A 120 -47.84 1.34 43.76
N LYS A 121 -47.17 1.56 44.90
CA LYS A 121 -47.01 2.85 45.61
C LYS A 121 -45.82 3.65 45.06
N SER A 122 -45.95 4.98 44.97
CA SER A 122 -44.93 5.93 44.52
C SER A 122 -44.50 6.90 45.64
N TYR A 123 -43.21 7.24 45.71
CA TYR A 123 -42.69 8.40 46.48
C TYR A 123 -41.84 9.31 45.57
N LEU A 124 -42.06 10.62 45.71
CA LEU A 124 -41.57 11.77 44.93
C LEU A 124 -40.51 12.57 45.72
N VAL A 125 -39.45 13.09 45.05
CA VAL A 125 -38.77 14.35 45.42
C VAL A 125 -38.24 15.04 44.14
N PHE A 126 -38.64 16.29 43.90
CA PHE A 126 -38.28 17.14 42.75
C PHE A 126 -37.86 18.54 43.22
N GLY A 127 -36.89 19.17 42.52
CA GLY A 127 -36.91 20.61 42.22
C GLY A 127 -35.69 21.44 42.62
N TRP A 128 -34.85 21.85 41.66
CA TRP A 128 -34.05 23.11 41.60
C TRP A 128 -33.60 23.32 40.14
N PHE A 129 -34.22 24.25 39.38
CA PHE A 129 -33.64 25.03 38.23
C PHE A 129 -34.67 25.83 37.38
N PHE A 130 -35.86 26.15 37.90
CA PHE A 130 -36.84 26.99 37.20
C PHE A 130 -37.07 28.33 37.92
N GLN A 131 -36.04 29.19 37.98
CA GLN A 131 -36.19 30.59 38.39
C GLN A 131 -34.96 31.41 37.99
N LEU A 132 -34.91 31.88 36.74
CA LEU A 132 -34.06 33.04 36.37
C LEU A 132 -34.41 33.71 35.03
N CYS A 133 -35.40 33.25 34.25
CA CYS A 133 -35.72 33.90 32.96
C CYS A 133 -37.14 34.42 32.77
N ASN A 134 -38.03 34.40 33.76
CA ASN A 134 -39.32 35.08 33.61
C ASN A 134 -39.79 35.67 34.94
N CYS A 135 -39.46 36.94 35.16
CA CYS A 135 -40.28 37.94 35.88
C CYS A 135 -39.54 39.30 35.89
N VAL A 136 -39.43 39.93 34.72
CA VAL A 136 -39.61 41.38 34.62
C VAL A 136 -41.10 41.53 34.33
N LEU A 137 -41.91 41.73 35.38
CA LEU A 137 -43.26 42.34 35.38
C LEU A 137 -43.91 42.05 36.75
N PHE A 138 -44.15 43.12 37.51
CA PHE A 138 -44.90 43.22 38.79
C PHE A 138 -44.31 42.41 39.97
N GLY A 139 -44.06 42.94 41.18
CA GLY A 139 -44.57 44.11 41.88
C GLY A 139 -45.04 43.64 43.26
N THR A 140 -44.48 44.21 44.35
CA THR A 140 -44.88 44.07 45.78
C THR A 140 -44.61 42.70 46.44
N SER A 141 -44.36 42.53 47.74
CA SER A 141 -43.85 43.34 48.87
C SER A 141 -43.67 42.37 50.06
N ILE A 142 -42.79 42.73 51.00
CA ILE A 142 -42.95 42.52 52.47
C ILE A 142 -42.60 41.13 53.08
N ASP A 143 -41.49 41.18 53.82
CA ASP A 143 -41.24 40.77 55.21
C ASP A 143 -41.00 39.32 55.68
N SER A 144 -39.99 39.29 56.58
CA SER A 144 -39.78 38.37 57.72
C SER A 144 -39.00 37.09 57.38
N LEU A 145 -37.98 36.61 58.12
CA LEU A 145 -37.30 36.90 59.39
C LEU A 145 -35.89 36.24 59.27
N LYS A 146 -34.78 36.90 59.64
CA LYS A 146 -34.00 36.72 60.91
C LYS A 146 -33.72 35.23 61.25
N THR A 147 -32.48 34.74 61.48
CA THR A 147 -31.41 35.23 62.37
C THR A 147 -30.13 34.36 62.26
N SER A 148 -29.02 34.93 62.78
CA SER A 148 -27.74 34.36 63.29
C SER A 148 -26.58 34.02 62.35
N ALA A 149 -25.67 34.99 62.21
CA ALA A 149 -24.19 34.82 62.21
C ALA A 149 -23.69 34.81 63.70
N PRO A 150 -22.40 34.56 64.08
CA PRO A 150 -21.17 34.73 63.28
C PRO A 150 -19.98 33.76 63.57
N SER A 151 -18.96 33.78 62.70
CA SER A 151 -17.54 34.06 63.03
C SER A 151 -16.61 33.74 61.86
N PHE A 152 -15.50 34.51 61.78
CA PHE A 152 -14.35 34.38 60.87
C PHE A 152 -14.41 35.05 59.47
N LEU A 153 -14.43 36.39 59.49
CA LEU A 153 -13.83 37.24 58.45
C LEU A 153 -12.79 38.15 59.11
N ALA A 154 -11.51 37.77 59.06
CA ALA A 154 -10.38 38.68 59.19
C ALA A 154 -9.12 38.01 58.63
N GLY A 155 -8.60 38.54 57.53
CA GLY A 155 -7.32 38.14 56.95
C GLY A 155 -7.48 37.46 55.59
N LEU A 156 -7.48 38.26 54.52
CA LEU A 156 -6.95 37.95 53.18
C LEU A 156 -7.21 39.13 52.22
N CYS A 157 -6.86 40.35 52.65
CA CYS A 157 -6.69 41.51 51.76
C CYS A 157 -5.35 42.17 52.08
N ASN A 158 -4.28 41.51 51.66
CA ASN A 158 -3.00 42.13 51.36
C ASN A 158 -2.15 41.09 50.63
N ASP A 159 -2.12 41.18 49.30
CA ASP A 159 -1.00 40.61 48.53
C ASP A 159 -0.98 41.24 47.12
N ASP A 160 0.03 42.09 46.91
CA ASP A 160 0.40 42.65 45.61
C ASP A 160 0.90 41.53 44.68
N ARG A 161 0.20 41.28 43.56
CA ARG A 161 0.75 40.53 42.41
C ARG A 161 0.32 41.13 41.08
N PRO A 162 1.26 41.39 40.14
CA PRO A 162 0.94 41.90 38.81
C PRO A 162 0.47 40.75 37.91
N ASN A 163 -0.59 40.96 37.11
CA ASN A 163 -1.14 40.12 36.02
C ASN A 163 -2.62 39.69 36.15
N TRP A 164 -3.45 40.46 36.84
CA TRP A 164 -4.92 40.34 36.72
C TRP A 164 -5.50 41.66 36.20
N THR A 165 -6.13 41.63 35.03
CA THR A 165 -6.95 42.75 34.55
C THR A 165 -8.38 42.58 35.04
N THR A 166 -8.80 43.43 35.97
CA THR A 166 -10.19 43.53 36.41
C THR A 166 -10.92 44.45 35.43
N ARG A 167 -11.78 43.90 34.55
CA ARG A 167 -12.73 44.72 33.76
C ARG A 167 -14.10 44.61 34.41
N CYS A 168 -14.53 45.67 35.08
CA CYS A 168 -15.91 45.81 35.54
C CYS A 168 -16.78 46.33 34.39
N LEU A 169 -17.71 45.51 33.91
CA LEU A 169 -18.82 45.98 33.08
C LEU A 169 -19.87 46.64 33.99
N ARG A 170 -20.36 47.83 33.62
CA ARG A 170 -21.39 48.57 34.36
C ARG A 170 -22.75 47.84 34.30
N ALA A 171 -23.01 46.96 35.25
CA ALA A 171 -24.31 46.55 35.79
C ALA A 171 -24.04 45.80 37.11
N PRO A 172 -24.89 45.89 38.15
CA PRO A 172 -24.45 45.64 39.52
C PRO A 172 -24.21 44.14 39.78
N GLY A 173 -22.98 43.78 40.13
CA GLY A 173 -22.72 42.63 41.01
C GLY A 173 -21.95 41.40 40.50
N LEU A 174 -21.31 41.41 39.33
CA LEU A 174 -20.51 40.25 38.88
C LEU A 174 -19.05 40.60 38.53
N CYS A 175 -18.11 40.19 39.40
CA CYS A 175 -16.67 40.20 39.13
C CYS A 175 -16.19 38.77 38.89
N ILE A 176 -15.83 38.41 37.64
CA ILE A 176 -15.22 37.12 37.31
C ILE A 176 -13.71 37.30 37.11
N LYS A 177 -12.91 36.56 37.88
CA LYS A 177 -11.45 36.45 37.69
C LYS A 177 -11.14 35.17 36.91
N THR A 178 -10.76 35.27 35.63
CA THR A 178 -10.32 34.12 34.80
C THR A 178 -9.18 34.47 33.85
N ARG A 179 -8.34 33.48 33.50
CA ARG A 179 -7.20 33.65 32.58
C ARG A 179 -7.66 33.88 31.12
N PRO A 180 -6.92 34.65 30.31
CA PRO A 180 -7.30 34.96 28.91
C PRO A 180 -7.47 33.73 28.01
N PHE A 181 -6.74 32.65 28.29
CA PHE A 181 -6.70 31.44 27.47
C PHE A 181 -8.04 30.68 27.46
N THR A 182 -8.80 30.74 28.55
CA THR A 182 -10.09 30.03 28.68
C THR A 182 -11.19 30.71 27.87
N ILE A 183 -11.14 32.03 27.72
CA ILE A 183 -12.09 32.80 26.91
C ILE A 183 -11.86 32.53 25.42
N TYR A 184 -10.60 32.46 24.98
CA TYR A 184 -10.27 32.11 23.60
C TYR A 184 -10.72 30.69 23.22
N LEU A 185 -10.57 29.72 24.12
CA LEU A 185 -11.00 28.34 23.87
C LEU A 185 -12.52 28.24 23.74
N VAL A 186 -13.28 28.97 24.57
CA VAL A 186 -14.75 29.00 24.52
C VAL A 186 -15.24 29.67 23.25
N ILE A 187 -14.61 30.77 22.82
CA ILE A 187 -14.95 31.44 21.54
C ILE A 187 -14.64 30.51 20.36
N LEU A 188 -13.51 29.80 20.38
CA LEU A 188 -13.13 28.87 19.30
C LEU A 188 -14.10 27.69 19.19
N ILE A 189 -14.58 27.17 20.32
CA ILE A 189 -15.58 26.10 20.36
C ILE A 189 -16.94 26.59 19.87
N ILE A 190 -17.34 27.82 20.24
CA ILE A 190 -18.58 28.44 19.76
C ILE A 190 -18.51 28.68 18.24
N GLU A 191 -17.37 29.14 17.71
CA GLU A 191 -17.17 29.30 16.26
C GLU A 191 -17.16 27.96 15.52
N LEU A 192 -16.53 26.91 16.07
CA LEU A 192 -16.55 25.56 15.49
C LEU A 192 -17.95 24.94 15.48
N VAL A 193 -18.74 25.13 16.55
CA VAL A 193 -20.09 24.54 16.65
C VAL A 193 -21.10 25.27 15.75
N LEU A 194 -20.92 26.56 15.51
CA LEU A 194 -21.84 27.35 14.69
C LEU A 194 -21.53 27.32 13.18
N TYR A 195 -20.25 27.24 12.78
CA TYR A 195 -19.88 27.34 11.36
C TYR A 195 -19.73 26.00 10.62
N LEU A 196 -19.39 24.92 11.32
CA LEU A 196 -19.20 23.61 10.70
C LEU A 196 -20.48 23.05 10.05
N PRO A 197 -21.68 23.17 10.65
CA PRO A 197 -22.92 22.69 10.03
C PRO A 197 -23.30 23.50 8.77
N ALA A 198 -23.05 24.81 8.76
CA ALA A 198 -23.33 25.68 7.61
C ALA A 198 -22.44 25.35 6.41
N VAL A 199 -21.16 25.02 6.65
CA VAL A 199 -20.21 24.61 5.61
C VAL A 199 -20.58 23.24 5.04
N ILE A 200 -20.98 22.28 5.88
CA ILE A 200 -21.45 20.95 5.43
C ILE A 200 -22.74 21.08 4.59
N PHE A 201 -23.67 21.96 4.99
CA PHE A 201 -24.91 22.20 4.27
C PHE A 201 -24.67 22.86 2.88
N LEU A 202 -23.76 23.83 2.80
CA LEU A 202 -23.34 24.44 1.52
C LEU A 202 -22.64 23.44 0.59
N HIS A 203 -21.84 22.52 1.15
CA HIS A 203 -21.14 21.50 0.37
C HIS A 203 -22.08 20.41 -0.16
N LEU A 204 -23.06 19.98 0.65
CA LEU A 204 -24.10 19.05 0.22
C LEU A 204 -25.03 19.67 -0.83
N LYS A 205 -25.36 20.97 -0.70
CA LYS A 205 -26.14 21.70 -1.71
C LYS A 205 -25.39 21.80 -3.04
N TYR A 206 -24.08 22.08 -3.01
CA TYR A 206 -23.25 22.12 -4.23
C TYR A 206 -23.15 20.74 -4.92
N MET A 207 -23.07 19.65 -4.16
CA MET A 207 -23.03 18.29 -4.72
C MET A 207 -24.38 17.81 -5.27
N VAL A 208 -25.51 18.35 -4.77
CA VAL A 208 -26.85 18.05 -5.28
C VAL A 208 -27.14 18.87 -6.55
N ASP A 209 -26.78 20.16 -6.57
CA ASP A 209 -26.95 21.02 -7.76
C ASP A 209 -26.00 20.61 -8.92
N SER A 210 -24.82 20.05 -8.65
CA SER A 210 -23.91 19.56 -9.70
C SER A 210 -24.35 18.23 -10.34
N ARG A 211 -25.33 17.51 -9.77
CA ARG A 211 -25.87 16.28 -10.37
C ARG A 211 -27.07 16.51 -11.29
N SER A 212 -27.65 17.72 -11.33
CA SER A 212 -28.80 18.05 -12.19
C SER A 212 -28.46 18.92 -13.41
N SER A 213 -27.18 19.19 -13.68
CA SER A 213 -26.76 20.09 -14.79
C SER A 213 -26.08 19.39 -15.98
N ASP A 214 -25.79 18.08 -15.91
CA ASP A 214 -25.06 17.36 -16.98
C ASP A 214 -25.97 16.57 -17.94
N GLN A 215 -27.21 17.03 -18.11
CA GLN A 215 -28.08 16.61 -19.22
C GLN A 215 -28.77 17.84 -19.83
N ASN A 216 -27.98 18.67 -20.52
CA ASN A 216 -28.35 19.41 -21.73
C ASN A 216 -27.29 20.49 -21.97
N ILE A 217 -26.58 20.37 -23.10
CA ILE A 217 -26.17 21.43 -24.04
C ILE A 217 -24.93 20.91 -24.79
N LEU A 218 -25.20 20.31 -25.94
CA LEU A 218 -24.31 20.25 -27.08
C LEU A 218 -24.40 21.59 -27.84
N SER A 219 -23.28 21.95 -28.48
CA SER A 219 -23.10 22.98 -29.53
C SER A 219 -23.35 24.45 -29.20
N GLU A 220 -22.29 25.27 -29.21
CA GLU A 220 -22.00 26.21 -30.31
C GLU A 220 -20.70 27.01 -30.05
N ASP A 221 -20.01 27.31 -31.16
CA ASP A 221 -18.84 28.18 -31.30
C ASP A 221 -19.04 29.61 -30.73
N VAL A 222 -17.94 30.28 -30.38
CA VAL A 222 -17.51 31.57 -30.99
C VAL A 222 -16.31 32.17 -30.23
N THR A 223 -15.32 32.54 -31.02
CA THR A 223 -14.09 33.31 -30.75
C THR A 223 -14.37 34.80 -30.48
N GLN A 224 -13.65 35.47 -29.56
CA GLN A 224 -12.90 36.73 -29.83
C GLN A 224 -12.27 37.43 -28.61
N ARG A 225 -11.01 37.83 -28.84
CA ARG A 225 -10.17 38.96 -28.34
C ARG A 225 -10.85 40.10 -27.56
N TYR A 226 -10.18 40.68 -26.55
CA TYR A 226 -9.35 41.92 -26.63
C TYR A 226 -8.87 42.39 -25.24
N SER A 227 -7.95 43.34 -25.28
CA SER A 227 -6.94 43.78 -24.30
C SER A 227 -7.34 44.98 -23.40
N GLU A 228 -6.46 45.19 -22.41
CA GLU A 228 -5.94 46.48 -21.89
C GLU A 228 -6.65 47.34 -20.82
N GLU A 229 -5.81 47.66 -19.82
CA GLU A 229 -5.61 48.92 -19.08
C GLU A 229 -6.64 49.46 -18.05
N GLY A 230 -6.09 49.97 -16.94
CA GLY A 230 -6.78 51.00 -16.14
C GLY A 230 -6.46 51.02 -14.65
N ASP A 231 -5.48 51.83 -14.28
CA ASP A 231 -4.93 52.08 -12.94
C ASP A 231 -5.92 52.74 -11.94
N SER A 232 -5.64 52.57 -10.63
CA SER A 232 -5.87 53.52 -9.50
C SER A 232 -6.28 52.86 -8.17
N ASN A 233 -5.46 53.11 -7.15
CA ASN A 233 -5.74 52.96 -5.72
C ASN A 233 -5.95 54.41 -5.17
N PRO A 234 -6.69 54.67 -4.07
CA PRO A 234 -6.17 54.29 -2.77
C PRO A 234 -7.20 54.01 -1.63
N THR A 235 -6.65 53.40 -0.57
CA THR A 235 -7.05 53.45 0.86
C THR A 235 -8.38 52.83 1.30
N ASN A 236 -8.30 51.66 1.95
CA ASN A 236 -8.96 51.50 3.25
C ASN A 236 -8.34 50.39 4.12
N MET A 237 -7.94 50.79 5.32
CA MET A 237 -7.31 50.00 6.36
C MET A 237 -8.37 49.19 7.12
N SER A 238 -8.98 48.21 6.45
CA SER A 238 -9.92 47.23 7.05
C SER A 238 -9.81 45.82 6.45
N GLN A 239 -8.92 45.59 5.47
CA GLN A 239 -8.78 44.30 4.78
C GLN A 239 -7.71 43.35 5.37
N VAL A 240 -6.98 43.74 6.41
CA VAL A 240 -5.83 42.96 6.93
C VAL A 240 -6.25 41.79 7.83
N THR A 241 -7.43 41.85 8.46
CA THR A 241 -7.93 40.77 9.34
C THR A 241 -8.71 39.68 8.58
N GLY A 242 -9.41 40.04 7.49
CA GLY A 242 -10.16 39.08 6.65
C GLY A 242 -9.30 38.21 5.72
N ARG A 243 -8.10 38.66 5.34
CA ARG A 243 -7.15 37.88 4.51
C ARG A 243 -6.47 36.76 5.29
N ARG A 244 -6.18 36.98 6.58
CA ARG A 244 -5.54 35.99 7.47
C ARG A 244 -6.48 34.83 7.83
N GLN A 245 -7.76 35.13 8.10
CA GLN A 245 -8.78 34.09 8.36
C GLN A 245 -9.12 33.27 7.11
N LYS A 246 -9.24 33.90 5.93
CA LYS A 246 -9.46 33.17 4.66
C LYS A 246 -8.25 32.32 4.25
N GLY A 247 -7.02 32.76 4.56
CA GLY A 247 -5.80 31.97 4.38
C GLY A 247 -5.72 30.76 5.30
N MET A 248 -6.03 30.93 6.59
CA MET A 248 -6.11 29.83 7.56
C MET A 248 -7.23 28.84 7.23
N LEU A 249 -8.40 29.32 6.78
CA LEU A 249 -9.51 28.46 6.38
C LEU A 249 -9.18 27.68 5.11
N ARG A 250 -8.50 28.28 4.12
CA ARG A 250 -8.00 27.56 2.93
C ARG A 250 -6.90 26.56 3.28
N LEU A 251 -6.03 26.88 4.23
CA LEU A 251 -5.00 25.96 4.72
C LEU A 251 -5.62 24.81 5.50
N ALA A 252 -6.62 25.08 6.35
CA ALA A 252 -7.38 24.06 7.08
C ALA A 252 -8.24 23.21 6.14
N LEU A 253 -8.87 23.81 5.12
CA LEU A 253 -9.62 23.06 4.11
C LEU A 253 -8.68 22.20 3.27
N ARG A 254 -7.49 22.70 2.88
CA ARG A 254 -6.45 21.90 2.22
C ARG A 254 -5.92 20.81 3.14
N LEU A 255 -5.67 21.08 4.43
CA LEU A 255 -5.21 20.07 5.39
C LEU A 255 -6.28 19.00 5.65
N VAL A 256 -7.55 19.37 5.68
CA VAL A 256 -8.68 18.44 5.84
C VAL A 256 -8.97 17.68 4.55
N LEU A 257 -8.80 18.29 3.37
CA LEU A 257 -8.87 17.62 2.07
C LEU A 257 -7.69 16.68 1.84
N VAL A 258 -6.47 17.04 2.27
CA VAL A 258 -5.28 16.19 2.29
C VAL A 258 -5.43 15.03 3.30
N TRP A 259 -6.25 15.18 4.33
CA TRP A 259 -6.62 14.08 5.23
C TRP A 259 -7.80 13.23 4.70
N ALA A 260 -8.64 13.78 3.81
CA ALA A 260 -9.83 13.13 3.28
C ALA A 260 -9.60 12.44 1.93
N VAL A 261 -8.56 12.83 1.20
CA VAL A 261 -8.00 12.09 0.07
C VAL A 261 -6.72 11.46 0.59
N THR A 262 -6.79 10.21 1.04
CA THR A 262 -5.59 9.43 1.34
C THR A 262 -4.95 9.01 0.02
N GLU A 263 -4.37 9.95 -0.71
CA GLU A 263 -3.32 9.58 -1.64
C GLU A 263 -2.11 9.23 -0.78
N ALA A 264 -1.66 7.97 -0.90
CA ALA A 264 -0.63 7.44 -0.04
C ALA A 264 0.70 8.11 -0.37
N LEU A 265 1.22 8.92 0.57
CA LEU A 265 2.55 9.51 0.45
C LEU A 265 3.61 8.45 0.76
N TYR A 266 4.32 7.98 -0.26
CA TYR A 266 5.44 7.07 -0.14
C TYR A 266 6.74 7.82 0.11
N ASN A 267 7.72 7.19 0.75
CA ASN A 267 9.03 7.81 0.97
C ASN A 267 10.17 6.78 1.01
N LEU A 268 11.35 7.21 0.61
CA LEU A 268 12.58 6.43 0.64
C LEU A 268 13.78 7.35 0.88
N ARG A 269 14.70 6.93 1.75
CA ARG A 269 15.99 7.62 1.92
C ARG A 269 16.92 7.29 0.75
N LEU A 270 17.46 8.33 0.14
CA LEU A 270 18.44 8.28 -0.95
C LEU A 270 19.79 8.75 -0.42
N GLY A 271 20.81 7.89 -0.47
CA GLY A 271 22.13 8.20 0.09
C GLY A 271 22.06 8.58 1.59
N GLN A 272 22.92 9.51 2.01
CA GLN A 272 23.03 9.89 3.43
C GLN A 272 22.08 11.02 3.83
N ASP A 273 21.85 12.01 2.98
CA ASP A 273 21.20 13.28 3.33
C ASP A 273 19.98 13.61 2.48
N THR A 274 19.63 12.74 1.53
CA THR A 274 18.54 12.95 0.59
C THR A 274 17.38 11.98 0.87
N VAL A 275 16.15 12.44 0.69
CA VAL A 275 14.93 11.64 0.83
C VAL A 275 14.00 12.02 -0.30
N ILE A 276 13.42 11.02 -0.98
CA ILE A 276 12.33 11.22 -1.93
C ILE A 276 11.01 10.90 -1.25
N PHE A 277 10.01 11.74 -1.53
CA PHE A 277 8.61 11.50 -1.26
C PHE A 277 7.89 11.44 -2.61
N TRP A 278 6.96 10.51 -2.80
CA TRP A 278 6.17 10.48 -4.03
C TRP A 278 4.74 10.01 -3.81
N GLU A 279 3.90 10.42 -4.74
CA GLU A 279 2.46 10.15 -4.81
C GLU A 279 2.14 9.63 -6.21
N LEU A 280 1.15 8.73 -6.32
CA LEU A 280 0.82 8.03 -7.57
C LEU A 280 -0.63 8.33 -7.95
N ASP A 281 -0.83 8.94 -9.13
CA ASP A 281 -2.16 9.12 -9.73
C ASP A 281 -2.35 8.09 -10.86
N TYR A 282 -3.01 6.98 -10.53
CA TYR A 282 -3.34 5.93 -11.49
C TYR A 282 -4.39 6.34 -12.53
N LYS A 283 -5.15 7.41 -12.29
CA LYS A 283 -6.16 7.91 -13.24
C LYS A 283 -5.52 8.81 -14.28
N ALA A 284 -4.56 9.64 -13.87
CA ALA A 284 -3.78 10.47 -14.77
C ALA A 284 -2.54 9.77 -15.34
N GLU A 285 -2.21 8.58 -14.84
CA GLU A 285 -1.02 7.80 -15.21
C GLU A 285 0.28 8.61 -14.99
N GLU A 286 0.35 9.34 -13.87
CA GLU A 286 1.50 10.16 -13.50
C GLU A 286 1.87 10.02 -12.01
N PHE A 287 3.08 10.41 -11.66
CA PHE A 287 3.51 10.58 -10.28
C PHE A 287 3.98 12.01 -10.01
N ILE A 288 3.87 12.41 -8.75
CA ILE A 288 4.44 13.66 -8.23
C ILE A 288 5.51 13.29 -7.22
N ALA A 289 6.71 13.82 -7.38
CA ALA A 289 7.83 13.60 -6.47
C ALA A 289 8.25 14.91 -5.79
N GLU A 290 8.59 14.84 -4.50
CA GLU A 290 9.22 15.89 -3.71
C GLU A 290 10.51 15.35 -3.09
N ILE A 291 11.65 15.98 -3.39
CA ILE A 291 12.97 15.55 -2.97
C ILE A 291 13.49 16.53 -1.91
N HIS A 292 13.92 16.01 -0.76
CA HIS A 292 14.50 16.80 0.32
C HIS A 292 15.98 16.43 0.47
N THR A 293 16.86 17.42 0.33
CA THR A 293 18.30 17.24 0.62
C THR A 293 18.67 18.17 1.76
N LYS A 294 19.26 17.60 2.82
CA LYS A 294 19.71 18.31 4.02
C LYS A 294 21.22 18.56 3.99
N ASN A 295 21.70 19.41 4.90
CA ASN A 295 23.11 19.79 5.02
C ASN A 295 23.71 20.34 3.71
N VAL A 296 22.89 21.02 2.91
CA VAL A 296 23.31 21.61 1.65
C VAL A 296 24.20 22.81 1.93
N ASP A 297 25.40 22.80 1.35
CA ASP A 297 26.31 23.93 1.36
C ASP A 297 26.23 24.75 0.06
N ASN A 298 27.05 25.79 -0.05
CA ASN A 298 27.09 26.63 -1.25
C ASN A 298 27.77 25.97 -2.46
N ARG A 299 28.38 24.79 -2.30
CA ARG A 299 29.07 24.07 -3.39
C ARG A 299 28.11 23.19 -4.18
N LEU A 300 26.97 22.80 -3.59
CA LEU A 300 25.96 22.02 -4.30
C LEU A 300 25.48 22.76 -5.56
N GLY A 301 25.82 22.18 -6.71
CA GLY A 301 25.50 22.73 -8.02
C GLY A 301 24.33 22.05 -8.69
N TRP A 302 24.19 20.75 -8.50
CA TRP A 302 23.18 19.94 -9.17
C TRP A 302 22.81 18.68 -8.35
N ILE A 303 21.53 18.30 -8.44
CA ILE A 303 20.94 17.11 -7.84
C ILE A 303 20.00 16.49 -8.86
N GLY A 304 20.07 15.17 -9.03
CA GLY A 304 19.18 14.43 -9.91
C GLY A 304 18.61 13.20 -9.24
N VAL A 305 17.40 12.84 -9.67
CA VAL A 305 16.78 11.55 -9.41
C VAL A 305 16.43 10.94 -10.76
N GLY A 306 16.69 9.65 -10.91
CA GLY A 306 16.47 8.96 -12.18
C GLY A 306 16.16 7.50 -12.03
N PHE A 307 16.02 6.83 -13.16
CA PHE A 307 15.62 5.43 -13.27
C PHE A 307 16.54 4.69 -14.24
N SER A 308 16.64 3.37 -14.09
CA SER A 308 17.31 2.54 -15.09
C SER A 308 16.82 1.09 -15.09
N THR A 309 17.20 0.34 -16.14
CA THR A 309 16.74 -1.04 -16.36
C THR A 309 17.28 -2.02 -15.34
N ALA A 310 18.58 -1.96 -15.03
CA ALA A 310 19.27 -2.96 -14.20
C ALA A 310 20.18 -2.34 -13.13
N GLY A 311 20.00 -1.06 -12.81
CA GLY A 311 20.88 -0.32 -11.89
C GLY A 311 22.23 0.07 -12.50
N ASN A 312 22.60 -0.49 -13.66
CA ASN A 312 23.58 0.12 -14.53
C ASN A 312 22.91 1.24 -15.34
N VAL A 313 23.61 2.36 -15.52
CA VAL A 313 23.16 3.49 -16.34
C VAL A 313 23.93 3.57 -17.67
N THR A 314 25.06 2.86 -17.79
CA THR A 314 25.90 2.92 -19.00
C THR A 314 25.34 2.13 -20.17
N ASP A 315 24.29 1.34 -19.94
CA ASP A 315 23.53 0.64 -20.99
C ASP A 315 22.62 1.59 -21.79
N GLY A 316 22.64 2.89 -21.46
CA GLY A 316 21.80 3.90 -22.07
C GLY A 316 20.38 3.95 -21.52
N SER A 317 20.08 3.18 -20.46
CA SER A 317 18.76 3.19 -19.81
C SER A 317 18.62 4.22 -18.69
N GLY A 318 19.69 4.95 -18.38
CA GLY A 318 19.67 5.97 -17.34
C GLY A 318 18.93 7.22 -17.79
N ASP A 319 17.79 7.50 -17.17
CA ASP A 319 16.94 8.67 -17.43
C ASP A 319 16.73 9.43 -16.11
N PHE A 320 16.92 10.75 -16.11
CA PHE A 320 17.01 11.57 -14.91
C PHE A 320 16.29 12.92 -15.05
N CYS A 321 15.56 13.29 -14.00
CA CYS A 321 15.20 14.68 -13.74
C CYS A 321 16.30 15.34 -12.91
N VAL A 322 17.03 16.31 -13.48
CA VAL A 322 18.14 16.99 -12.80
C VAL A 322 17.80 18.44 -12.47
N ALA A 323 17.80 18.79 -11.18
CA ALA A 323 17.75 20.15 -10.69
C ALA A 323 19.16 20.74 -10.56
N TRP A 324 19.48 21.80 -11.30
CA TRP A 324 20.83 22.39 -11.34
C TRP A 324 20.86 23.92 -11.41
N LYS A 325 22.01 24.51 -11.08
CA LYS A 325 22.29 25.96 -11.17
C LYS A 325 23.21 26.27 -12.34
N ASN A 326 22.82 27.23 -13.18
CA ASN A 326 23.66 27.74 -14.26
C ASN A 326 24.60 28.84 -13.75
N HIS A 327 25.90 28.71 -14.03
CA HIS A 327 26.95 29.66 -13.66
C HIS A 327 26.79 31.03 -14.33
N LEU A 328 26.14 31.10 -15.50
CA LEU A 328 25.94 32.32 -16.28
C LEU A 328 24.86 33.25 -15.71
N VAL A 329 24.06 32.79 -14.73
CA VAL A 329 22.87 33.50 -14.23
C VAL A 329 23.10 34.05 -12.82
N TYR A 330 24.21 34.77 -12.59
CA TYR A 330 24.54 35.46 -11.32
C TYR A 330 24.73 34.51 -10.10
N PRO A 331 25.40 34.95 -9.02
CA PRO A 331 25.62 34.14 -7.81
C PRO A 331 24.35 33.65 -7.08
N ASN A 332 23.16 34.10 -7.49
CA ASN A 332 21.85 33.71 -6.93
C ASN A 332 20.92 33.08 -7.99
N ALA A 333 21.46 32.43 -9.03
CA ALA A 333 20.66 31.71 -10.02
C ALA A 333 19.67 30.75 -9.33
N PRO A 334 18.36 30.82 -9.64
CA PRO A 334 17.44 29.82 -9.17
C PRO A 334 17.81 28.44 -9.74
N PHE A 335 17.44 27.37 -9.04
CA PHE A 335 17.50 26.05 -9.64
C PHE A 335 16.55 25.99 -10.83
N GLN A 336 16.93 25.22 -11.84
CA GLN A 336 16.05 24.79 -12.92
C GLN A 336 16.07 23.26 -12.99
N VAL A 337 15.00 22.65 -13.46
CA VAL A 337 14.98 21.22 -13.79
C VAL A 337 15.22 21.04 -15.27
N THR A 338 15.95 19.99 -15.63
CA THR A 338 16.10 19.53 -17.00
C THR A 338 15.96 18.03 -17.01
N ASP A 339 15.19 17.54 -17.97
CA ASP A 339 15.08 16.13 -18.30
C ASP A 339 16.27 15.71 -19.17
N VAL A 340 16.94 14.64 -18.76
CA VAL A 340 18.19 14.20 -19.36
C VAL A 340 18.29 12.67 -19.36
N HIS A 341 18.91 12.12 -20.40
CA HIS A 341 19.31 10.71 -20.46
C HIS A 341 20.83 10.55 -20.41
N ILE A 342 21.28 9.33 -20.13
CA ILE A 342 22.70 8.95 -20.19
C ILE A 342 23.03 8.45 -21.60
N ILE A 343 24.07 9.02 -22.21
CA ILE A 343 24.56 8.57 -23.52
C ILE A 343 25.06 7.13 -23.40
N ASN A 344 24.51 6.24 -24.23
CA ASN A 344 24.84 4.80 -24.22
C ASN A 344 26.36 4.56 -24.33
N GLY A 345 26.88 3.68 -23.48
CA GLY A 345 28.31 3.37 -23.35
C GLY A 345 29.10 4.37 -22.52
N THR A 346 28.47 5.43 -22.02
CA THR A 346 29.12 6.48 -21.22
C THR A 346 28.48 6.63 -19.84
N LYS A 347 28.86 7.68 -19.11
CA LYS A 347 28.23 8.14 -17.88
C LYS A 347 27.94 9.65 -17.96
N GLU A 348 27.73 10.16 -19.16
CA GLU A 348 27.54 11.58 -19.45
C GLU A 348 26.07 11.87 -19.73
N LEU A 349 25.57 12.97 -19.16
CA LEU A 349 24.20 13.43 -19.31
C LEU A 349 24.03 14.19 -20.64
N GLU A 350 22.96 13.89 -21.36
CA GLU A 350 22.52 14.59 -22.57
C GLU A 350 21.08 15.08 -22.34
N PRO A 351 20.78 16.38 -22.55
CA PRO A 351 19.42 16.89 -22.45
C PRO A 351 18.47 16.26 -23.47
N ASP A 352 17.28 15.88 -23.01
CA ASP A 352 16.25 15.34 -23.88
C ASP A 352 15.59 16.41 -24.76
N ALA A 353 15.21 16.00 -25.97
CA ALA A 353 14.50 16.87 -26.90
C ALA A 353 13.06 17.11 -26.42
N GLN A 354 12.42 16.07 -25.87
CA GLN A 354 11.20 16.17 -25.09
C GLN A 354 11.58 16.45 -23.62
N GLN A 355 10.72 17.12 -22.86
CA GLN A 355 10.97 17.39 -21.44
C GLN A 355 9.74 16.92 -20.66
N ASP A 356 9.87 15.81 -19.96
CA ASP A 356 8.80 15.10 -19.26
C ASP A 356 8.81 15.36 -17.74
N CYS A 357 9.93 15.85 -17.20
CA CYS A 357 10.06 16.37 -15.85
C CYS A 357 9.42 17.77 -15.71
N VAL A 358 8.09 17.83 -15.58
CA VAL A 358 7.34 19.10 -15.59
C VAL A 358 6.88 19.53 -14.18
N GLY A 359 6.32 20.74 -14.05
CA GLY A 359 5.75 21.21 -12.78
C GLY A 359 6.78 21.54 -11.68
N PHE A 360 7.99 21.92 -12.08
CA PHE A 360 9.09 22.20 -11.16
C PHE A 360 8.78 23.32 -10.17
N GLN A 361 9.00 23.03 -8.89
CA GLN A 361 9.02 24.03 -7.83
C GLN A 361 10.18 23.71 -6.90
N TYR A 362 10.81 24.72 -6.32
CA TYR A 362 11.82 24.48 -5.29
C TYR A 362 11.74 25.51 -4.17
N LEU A 363 12.18 25.09 -3.00
CA LEU A 363 12.28 25.89 -1.80
C LEU A 363 13.62 25.58 -1.13
N GLN A 364 14.43 26.61 -0.94
CA GLN A 364 15.61 26.52 -0.09
C GLN A 364 15.31 27.21 1.24
N HIS A 365 15.45 26.47 2.34
CA HIS A 365 15.30 27.00 3.70
C HIS A 365 16.42 26.47 4.58
N ASN A 366 17.23 27.38 5.12
CA ASN A 366 18.47 27.06 5.83
C ASN A 366 19.40 26.18 4.97
N ASP A 367 19.84 25.06 5.52
CA ASP A 367 20.69 24.02 4.93
C ASP A 367 19.87 22.91 4.24
N THR A 368 18.59 23.14 3.97
CA THR A 368 17.72 22.16 3.32
C THR A 368 17.16 22.71 2.01
N ILE A 369 17.31 21.93 0.94
CA ILE A 369 16.64 22.17 -0.34
C ILE A 369 15.53 21.16 -0.51
N LYS A 370 14.37 21.67 -0.95
CA LYS A 370 13.24 20.88 -1.41
C LYS A 370 12.94 21.21 -2.83
N TRP A 371 12.68 20.22 -3.66
CA TRP A 371 12.21 20.44 -5.03
C TRP A 371 11.22 19.38 -5.45
N THR A 372 10.29 19.77 -6.32
CA THR A 372 9.20 18.91 -6.80
C THR A 372 9.17 18.84 -8.30
N PHE A 373 8.72 17.73 -8.85
CA PHE A 373 8.36 17.59 -10.25
C PHE A 373 7.24 16.55 -10.40
N ARG A 374 6.60 16.53 -11.56
CA ARG A 374 5.65 15.50 -11.96
C ARG A 374 6.08 14.90 -13.30
N ARG A 375 5.80 13.62 -13.50
CA ARG A 375 6.14 12.87 -14.71
C ARG A 375 5.13 11.74 -14.94
N LYS A 376 4.81 11.46 -16.20
CA LYS A 376 3.95 10.32 -16.57
C LYS A 376 4.66 8.99 -16.31
N PHE A 377 3.89 7.91 -16.15
CA PHE A 377 4.45 6.56 -16.08
C PHE A 377 5.09 6.16 -17.42
N ILE A 378 4.37 6.41 -18.50
CA ILE A 378 4.81 6.21 -19.89
C ILE A 378 4.79 7.59 -20.57
N THR A 379 5.95 8.05 -21.05
CA THR A 379 6.13 9.39 -21.63
C THR A 379 6.06 9.40 -23.15
N CYS A 380 6.13 8.21 -23.76
CA CYS A 380 6.17 8.04 -25.21
C CYS A 380 7.42 8.65 -25.85
N ASP A 381 8.49 8.83 -25.07
CA ASP A 381 9.86 9.11 -25.52
C ASP A 381 10.70 7.82 -25.43
N ARG A 382 11.47 7.52 -26.47
CA ARG A 382 12.34 6.34 -26.53
C ARG A 382 13.58 6.42 -25.64
N TYR A 383 13.97 7.62 -25.22
CA TYR A 383 15.11 7.85 -24.34
C TYR A 383 14.74 7.72 -22.86
N ASP A 384 13.44 7.75 -22.58
CA ASP A 384 12.87 7.65 -21.25
C ASP A 384 12.73 6.22 -20.78
N TYR A 385 12.92 6.04 -19.47
CA TYR A 385 12.59 4.82 -18.77
C TYR A 385 11.06 4.69 -18.58
N PRO A 386 10.42 3.63 -19.12
CA PRO A 386 9.00 3.38 -18.89
C PRO A 386 8.77 2.83 -17.47
N LEU A 387 7.99 3.54 -16.66
CA LEU A 387 7.60 3.05 -15.34
C LEU A 387 6.44 2.05 -15.48
N GLU A 388 6.76 0.76 -15.37
CA GLU A 388 5.80 -0.35 -15.41
C GLU A 388 5.72 -1.15 -14.10
N GLU A 389 4.83 -2.15 -14.03
CA GLU A 389 4.82 -3.08 -12.90
C GLU A 389 6.13 -3.87 -12.86
N GLY A 390 6.74 -3.94 -11.68
CA GLY A 390 7.99 -4.64 -11.52
C GLY A 390 8.90 -3.99 -10.50
N THR A 391 10.17 -4.34 -10.62
CA THR A 391 11.27 -3.68 -9.94
C THR A 391 11.64 -2.41 -10.71
N THR A 392 11.93 -1.34 -9.99
CA THR A 392 12.46 -0.08 -10.53
C THR A 392 13.79 0.18 -9.85
N HIS A 393 14.82 0.49 -10.64
CA HIS A 393 16.12 0.91 -10.11
C HIS A 393 16.13 2.43 -10.01
N LEU A 394 15.84 2.96 -8.82
CA LEU A 394 15.76 4.39 -8.54
C LEU A 394 17.16 4.92 -8.19
N HIS A 395 17.66 5.84 -8.99
CA HIS A 395 18.97 6.48 -8.85
C HIS A 395 18.88 7.83 -8.15
N TRP A 396 19.94 8.20 -7.44
CA TRP A 396 20.22 9.57 -7.04
C TRP A 396 21.63 9.95 -7.43
N VAL A 397 21.81 11.23 -7.75
CA VAL A 397 23.10 11.82 -8.09
C VAL A 397 23.15 13.23 -7.54
N LYS A 398 24.29 13.63 -6.96
CA LYS A 398 24.53 15.01 -6.56
C LYS A 398 25.99 15.39 -6.75
N GLY A 399 26.24 16.62 -7.19
CA GLY A 399 27.58 17.09 -7.42
C GLY A 399 27.77 18.59 -7.20
N ASP A 400 29.04 18.95 -7.19
CA ASP A 400 29.47 20.33 -7.05
C ASP A 400 29.12 21.14 -8.31
N GLY A 401 28.92 22.43 -8.13
CA GLY A 401 28.81 23.40 -9.20
C GLY A 401 28.96 24.83 -8.67
N PRO A 402 28.30 25.83 -9.27
CA PRO A 402 27.34 25.75 -10.38
C PRO A 402 27.94 25.23 -11.69
N LEU A 403 27.09 24.80 -12.62
CA LEU A 403 27.49 24.22 -13.92
C LEU A 403 27.41 25.28 -15.02
N TYR A 404 28.28 25.18 -16.04
CA TYR A 404 28.16 26.00 -17.25
C TYR A 404 27.00 25.51 -18.14
N ASP A 405 26.94 24.19 -18.32
CA ASP A 405 25.91 23.45 -19.03
C ASP A 405 25.73 22.10 -18.33
N ILE A 406 24.52 21.53 -18.39
CA ILE A 406 24.25 20.18 -17.90
C ILE A 406 24.72 19.12 -18.90
N LYS A 407 24.80 19.47 -20.19
CA LYS A 407 25.31 18.58 -21.23
C LYS A 407 26.75 18.17 -20.96
N GLY A 408 27.03 16.87 -21.02
CA GLY A 408 28.36 16.30 -20.80
C GLY A 408 28.76 16.21 -19.32
N VAL A 409 27.89 16.57 -18.38
CA VAL A 409 28.14 16.34 -16.95
C VAL A 409 28.17 14.84 -16.71
N SER A 410 29.23 14.38 -16.05
CA SER A 410 29.40 12.96 -15.77
C SER A 410 28.91 12.58 -14.38
N VAL A 411 27.98 11.62 -14.30
CA VAL A 411 27.50 11.08 -13.02
C VAL A 411 28.59 10.31 -12.25
N ALA A 412 29.67 9.91 -12.93
CA ALA A 412 30.84 9.32 -12.27
C ALA A 412 31.63 10.32 -11.41
N LYS A 413 31.48 11.62 -11.67
CA LYS A 413 32.11 12.70 -10.91
C LYS A 413 31.18 13.27 -9.84
N ALA A 414 30.01 12.66 -9.63
CA ALA A 414 29.11 13.02 -8.56
C ALA A 414 29.80 12.83 -7.20
N THR A 415 29.55 13.77 -6.28
CA THR A 415 30.04 13.71 -4.89
C THR A 415 29.33 12.64 -4.07
N ASP A 416 28.09 12.31 -4.43
CA ASP A 416 27.31 11.20 -3.88
C ASP A 416 26.34 10.72 -4.96
N SER A 417 26.32 9.41 -5.16
CA SER A 417 25.47 8.76 -6.13
C SER A 417 25.24 7.30 -5.72
N GLY A 418 24.16 6.73 -6.22
CA GLY A 418 23.83 5.34 -6.03
C GLY A 418 22.42 5.05 -6.52
N PHE A 419 21.96 3.83 -6.27
CA PHE A 419 20.59 3.44 -6.58
C PHE A 419 20.03 2.50 -5.53
N ASN A 420 18.72 2.49 -5.43
CA ASN A 420 17.95 1.51 -4.66
C ASN A 420 17.00 0.77 -5.59
N ARG A 421 16.75 -0.50 -5.30
CA ARG A 421 15.71 -1.29 -5.96
C ARG A 421 14.44 -1.15 -5.17
N ILE A 422 13.36 -0.79 -5.84
CA ILE A 422 12.04 -0.64 -5.22
C ILE A 422 10.96 -1.06 -6.19
N ARG A 423 9.79 -1.45 -5.68
CA ARG A 423 8.56 -1.39 -6.46
C ARG A 423 8.03 0.04 -6.42
N PHE A 424 8.25 0.82 -7.48
CA PHE A 424 7.85 2.22 -7.54
C PHE A 424 6.32 2.37 -7.64
N LEU A 425 5.69 1.60 -8.53
CA LEU A 425 4.23 1.53 -8.68
C LEU A 425 3.62 0.62 -7.60
N LYS A 426 2.94 1.23 -6.63
CA LYS A 426 2.31 0.55 -5.50
C LYS A 426 0.85 0.17 -5.78
N ASN A 427 0.19 -0.51 -4.84
CA ASN A 427 -1.23 -0.82 -5.00
C ASN A 427 -2.07 0.43 -4.67
N ALA A 428 -2.94 0.86 -5.59
CA ALA A 428 -3.78 2.05 -5.41
C ALA A 428 -4.70 1.98 -4.18
N ASN A 429 -5.15 0.77 -3.83
CA ASN A 429 -6.04 0.51 -2.71
C ASN A 429 -5.41 -0.53 -1.77
N PRO A 430 -4.44 -0.12 -0.91
CA PRO A 430 -3.83 -1.06 0.02
C PRO A 430 -4.86 -1.54 1.05
N LEU A 431 -4.72 -2.80 1.48
CA LEU A 431 -5.58 -3.33 2.54
C LEU A 431 -5.37 -2.52 3.84
N PRO A 432 -6.44 -2.32 4.63
CA PRO A 432 -6.36 -1.53 5.86
C PRO A 432 -5.40 -2.20 6.86
N PRO A 433 -4.71 -1.42 7.72
CA PRO A 433 -3.86 -1.95 8.77
C PRO A 433 -4.60 -2.93 9.68
N VAL A 434 -3.87 -3.93 10.19
CA VAL A 434 -4.42 -4.91 11.13
C VAL A 434 -4.87 -4.23 12.42
N ASN A 435 -6.06 -4.61 12.91
CA ASN A 435 -6.60 -4.12 14.17
C ASN A 435 -5.99 -4.90 15.37
N PRO A 436 -5.22 -4.24 16.26
CA PRO A 436 -4.58 -4.89 17.41
C PRO A 436 -5.56 -5.45 18.46
N ARG A 437 -6.85 -5.10 18.38
CA ARG A 437 -7.89 -5.66 19.26
C ARG A 437 -8.35 -7.04 18.82
N THR A 438 -8.15 -7.37 17.54
CA THR A 438 -8.61 -8.63 16.94
C THR A 438 -7.47 -9.56 16.56
N ALA A 439 -6.23 -9.07 16.57
CA ALA A 439 -5.03 -9.82 16.26
C ALA A 439 -3.90 -9.39 17.22
N TRP A 440 -3.08 -10.35 17.61
CA TRP A 440 -1.86 -10.11 18.38
C TRP A 440 -0.64 -10.30 17.48
N SER A 441 0.54 -9.87 17.93
CA SER A 441 1.78 -9.97 17.13
C SER A 441 2.93 -10.58 17.91
N PHE A 442 3.85 -11.22 17.20
CA PHE A 442 5.15 -11.65 17.71
C PHE A 442 6.25 -11.31 16.71
N ASP A 443 7.47 -11.18 17.23
CA ASP A 443 8.65 -10.86 16.44
C ASP A 443 9.59 -12.08 16.34
N ILE A 444 10.17 -12.28 15.17
CA ILE A 444 11.25 -13.21 14.89
C ILE A 444 12.46 -12.35 14.54
N LEU A 445 13.37 -12.17 15.49
CA LEU A 445 14.48 -11.22 15.39
C LEU A 445 15.84 -11.89 15.54
N ASN A 446 16.84 -11.30 14.88
CA ASN A 446 18.24 -11.51 15.22
C ASN A 446 18.59 -10.90 16.58
N LYS A 447 19.74 -11.30 17.14
CA LYS A 447 20.20 -10.88 18.46
C LYS A 447 21.62 -10.33 18.39
N LYS A 448 21.76 -9.00 18.22
CA LYS A 448 23.05 -8.29 18.23
C LYS A 448 24.11 -8.94 17.32
N VAL A 449 23.72 -9.27 16.09
CA VAL A 449 24.61 -9.86 15.10
C VAL A 449 25.62 -8.81 14.67
N LYS A 450 26.91 -9.16 14.73
CA LYS A 450 27.98 -8.31 14.20
C LYS A 450 28.17 -8.63 12.73
N ILE A 451 27.96 -7.65 11.86
CA ILE A 451 28.10 -7.83 10.42
C ILE A 451 29.57 -7.63 10.02
N MET A 452 30.08 -8.55 9.20
CA MET A 452 31.45 -8.50 8.73
C MET A 452 31.63 -7.39 7.69
N PRO A 453 32.83 -6.79 7.56
CA PRO A 453 33.15 -5.78 6.54
C PRO A 453 33.36 -6.42 5.16
N VAL A 454 32.36 -7.19 4.71
CA VAL A 454 32.23 -7.75 3.36
C VAL A 454 30.96 -7.23 2.75
N GLU A 455 30.88 -7.19 1.43
CA GLU A 455 29.74 -6.60 0.72
C GLU A 455 28.43 -7.32 1.03
N THR A 456 28.43 -8.65 1.07
CA THR A 456 27.23 -9.47 1.26
C THR A 456 27.40 -10.45 2.41
N THR A 457 26.40 -10.55 3.29
CA THR A 457 26.35 -11.54 4.38
C THR A 457 24.97 -12.18 4.46
N TYR A 458 24.91 -13.52 4.41
CA TYR A 458 23.71 -14.31 4.70
C TYR A 458 23.81 -14.91 6.11
N TRP A 459 22.87 -14.58 6.97
CA TRP A 459 22.85 -14.98 8.38
C TRP A 459 21.58 -15.77 8.71
N CYS A 460 21.75 -16.97 9.24
CA CYS A 460 20.67 -17.87 9.60
C CYS A 460 20.54 -17.97 11.12
N HIS A 461 19.33 -17.84 11.64
CA HIS A 461 19.00 -17.91 13.06
C HIS A 461 17.77 -18.79 13.30
N ILE A 462 17.92 -19.82 14.12
CA ILE A 462 16.82 -20.71 14.53
C ILE A 462 16.11 -20.11 15.75
N VAL A 463 14.81 -19.90 15.59
CA VAL A 463 13.94 -19.28 16.59
C VAL A 463 12.81 -20.26 16.94
N LYS A 464 12.54 -20.43 18.23
CA LYS A 464 11.35 -21.12 18.72
C LYS A 464 10.20 -20.12 18.84
N LEU A 465 9.08 -20.43 18.20
CA LEU A 465 7.88 -19.61 18.19
C LEU A 465 7.18 -19.59 19.57
N PRO A 466 6.36 -18.55 19.86
CA PRO A 466 5.65 -18.43 21.14
C PRO A 466 4.73 -19.62 21.47
N GLU A 467 4.62 -19.95 22.76
CA GLU A 467 3.79 -21.06 23.26
C GLU A 467 2.29 -20.90 22.94
N ASP A 468 1.82 -19.67 22.74
CA ASP A 468 0.43 -19.40 22.34
C ASP A 468 0.09 -20.07 20.99
N LEU A 469 1.08 -20.27 20.11
CA LEU A 469 0.93 -20.97 18.83
C LEU A 469 0.80 -22.50 18.97
N ARG A 470 0.75 -23.06 20.18
CA ARG A 470 0.21 -24.42 20.38
C ARG A 470 -1.24 -24.53 19.92
N LYS A 471 -1.98 -23.42 19.92
CA LYS A 471 -3.29 -23.33 19.28
C LYS A 471 -3.12 -22.90 17.82
N ARG A 472 -4.03 -23.36 16.98
CA ARG A 472 -4.08 -22.95 15.58
C ARG A 472 -4.56 -21.50 15.47
N HIS A 473 -3.85 -20.72 14.67
CA HIS A 473 -4.13 -19.33 14.35
C HIS A 473 -4.07 -19.10 12.83
N HIS A 474 -4.49 -17.89 12.42
CA HIS A 474 -4.24 -17.37 11.08
C HIS A 474 -3.28 -16.21 11.13
N VAL A 475 -2.18 -16.28 10.40
CA VAL A 475 -1.38 -15.10 10.04
C VAL A 475 -2.21 -14.23 9.11
N VAL A 476 -2.34 -12.96 9.45
CA VAL A 476 -3.14 -11.98 8.72
C VAL A 476 -2.31 -10.85 8.13
N GLN A 477 -1.09 -10.65 8.64
CA GLN A 477 -0.09 -9.74 8.11
C GLN A 477 1.29 -10.19 8.58
N PHE A 478 2.32 -9.94 7.78
CA PHE A 478 3.69 -9.84 8.27
C PHE A 478 4.37 -8.61 7.68
N GLU A 479 5.40 -8.12 8.37
CA GLU A 479 6.16 -6.93 7.99
C GLU A 479 7.58 -6.99 8.54
N ALA A 480 8.48 -6.17 8.02
CA ALA A 480 9.81 -6.05 8.58
C ALA A 480 9.79 -5.32 9.93
N ASN A 481 10.67 -5.75 10.82
CA ASN A 481 11.00 -5.10 12.07
C ASN A 481 12.51 -4.80 12.05
N ILE A 482 12.84 -3.64 11.49
CA ILE A 482 14.23 -3.22 11.26
C ILE A 482 14.72 -2.37 12.42
N GLN A 483 15.91 -2.68 12.92
CA GLN A 483 16.59 -1.87 13.93
C GLN A 483 16.89 -0.48 13.36
N HIS A 484 16.48 0.56 14.08
CA HIS A 484 16.69 1.93 13.65
C HIS A 484 18.17 2.23 13.39
N GLY A 485 18.46 2.85 12.24
CA GLY A 485 19.82 3.12 11.75
C GLY A 485 20.36 2.06 10.79
N ASN A 486 19.76 0.87 10.74
CA ASN A 486 20.19 -0.24 9.88
C ASN A 486 19.30 -0.40 8.63
N GLU A 487 18.42 0.55 8.34
CA GLU A 487 17.47 0.49 7.21
C GLU A 487 18.18 0.36 5.85
N ALA A 488 19.40 0.89 5.72
CA ALA A 488 20.21 0.79 4.52
C ALA A 488 21.05 -0.50 4.43
N LEU A 489 21.14 -1.26 5.53
CA LEU A 489 21.97 -2.47 5.64
C LEU A 489 21.16 -3.74 5.37
N VAL A 490 19.94 -3.80 5.91
CA VAL A 490 19.05 -4.96 5.76
C VAL A 490 18.44 -4.97 4.37
N HIS A 491 18.81 -5.96 3.57
CA HIS A 491 18.48 -5.98 2.15
C HIS A 491 17.31 -6.92 1.84
N HIS A 492 17.29 -8.13 2.39
CA HIS A 492 16.09 -8.96 2.45
C HIS A 492 16.11 -9.89 3.68
N MET A 493 14.95 -10.48 3.98
CA MET A 493 14.76 -11.44 5.06
C MET A 493 13.70 -12.46 4.69
N GLU A 494 13.91 -13.71 5.10
CA GLU A 494 12.97 -14.81 4.90
C GLU A 494 12.82 -15.61 6.19
N VAL A 495 11.62 -16.15 6.42
CA VAL A 495 11.32 -17.02 7.55
C VAL A 495 10.80 -18.34 7.02
N PHE A 496 11.52 -19.41 7.38
CA PHE A 496 11.20 -20.77 6.99
C PHE A 496 10.68 -21.57 8.19
N HIS A 497 9.60 -22.32 8.01
CA HIS A 497 9.11 -23.29 8.97
C HIS A 497 9.84 -24.63 8.83
N CYS A 498 10.17 -25.25 9.96
CA CYS A 498 10.82 -26.56 10.02
C CYS A 498 9.76 -27.68 10.00
N GLU A 499 9.63 -28.37 8.87
CA GLU A 499 8.63 -29.43 8.68
C GLU A 499 9.11 -30.77 9.22
N THR A 500 8.98 -30.96 10.52
CA THR A 500 9.36 -32.20 11.22
C THR A 500 8.31 -32.55 12.29
N ASP A 501 8.48 -33.68 12.96
CA ASP A 501 7.59 -34.10 14.03
C ASP A 501 7.49 -33.03 15.13
N VAL A 502 6.32 -32.94 15.76
CA VAL A 502 5.97 -31.89 16.74
C VAL A 502 6.97 -31.80 17.90
N ASN A 503 7.48 -32.95 18.33
CA ASN A 503 8.37 -33.06 19.48
C ASN A 503 9.86 -32.98 19.10
N THR A 504 10.18 -32.87 17.81
CA THR A 504 11.57 -32.74 17.37
C THR A 504 12.09 -31.36 17.72
N GLU A 505 13.09 -31.32 18.60
CA GLU A 505 13.79 -30.10 18.96
C GLU A 505 14.87 -29.79 17.90
N MET A 506 14.86 -28.55 17.37
CA MET A 506 15.89 -28.11 16.41
C MET A 506 17.11 -27.56 17.15
N PRO A 507 18.34 -27.80 16.65
CA PRO A 507 19.53 -27.20 17.22
C PRO A 507 19.46 -25.68 17.08
N LEU A 508 19.61 -24.97 18.19
CA LEU A 508 19.69 -23.51 18.17
C LEU A 508 20.97 -23.10 17.44
N TYR A 509 20.81 -22.42 16.31
CA TYR A 509 21.89 -21.94 15.47
C TYR A 509 21.73 -20.45 15.21
N SER A 510 22.83 -19.70 15.21
CA SER A 510 22.88 -18.30 14.79
C SER A 510 24.25 -18.03 14.19
N GLY A 511 24.34 -18.00 12.86
CA GLY A 511 25.61 -17.88 12.16
C GLY A 511 25.43 -17.75 10.65
N PRO A 512 26.54 -17.71 9.88
CA PRO A 512 26.49 -17.73 8.42
C PRO A 512 25.65 -18.90 7.89
N CYS A 513 24.76 -18.66 6.94
CA CYS A 513 23.87 -19.72 6.44
C CYS A 513 24.61 -20.91 5.82
N GLU A 514 25.77 -20.69 5.20
CA GLU A 514 26.60 -21.76 4.62
C GLU A 514 27.17 -22.74 5.66
N GLN A 515 27.31 -22.30 6.89
CA GLN A 515 27.83 -23.09 8.02
C GLN A 515 26.70 -23.73 8.84
N SER A 516 25.46 -23.67 8.32
CA SER A 516 24.29 -24.24 8.98
C SER A 516 24.42 -25.77 9.19
N PRO A 517 24.00 -26.29 10.36
CA PRO A 517 23.92 -27.72 10.59
C PRO A 517 23.00 -28.42 9.57
N PRO A 518 23.31 -29.65 9.12
CA PRO A 518 22.45 -30.39 8.19
C PRO A 518 21.01 -30.57 8.68
N GLU A 519 20.80 -30.65 10.00
CA GLU A 519 19.50 -30.84 10.64
C GLU A 519 18.54 -29.67 10.37
N ILE A 520 19.07 -28.44 10.20
CA ILE A 520 18.23 -27.27 9.96
C ILE A 520 17.83 -27.11 8.48
N LYS A 521 18.32 -27.98 7.59
CA LYS A 521 17.92 -27.99 6.17
C LYS A 521 16.46 -28.39 5.97
N VAL A 522 15.83 -29.01 6.97
CA VAL A 522 14.38 -29.30 6.98
C VAL A 522 13.53 -28.02 7.07
N CYS A 523 14.13 -26.88 7.45
CA CYS A 523 13.46 -25.58 7.49
C CYS A 523 13.48 -24.94 6.10
N SER A 524 12.66 -25.47 5.20
CA SER A 524 12.57 -25.06 3.79
C SER A 524 11.24 -24.42 3.41
N ARG A 525 10.21 -24.54 4.25
CA ARG A 525 8.88 -23.98 3.96
C ARG A 525 8.82 -22.49 4.25
N VAL A 526 8.79 -21.64 3.22
CA VAL A 526 8.67 -20.19 3.38
C VAL A 526 7.31 -19.82 3.99
N ILE A 527 7.31 -19.12 5.13
CA ILE A 527 6.10 -18.59 5.78
C ILE A 527 6.04 -17.05 5.79
N GLY A 528 7.15 -16.40 5.45
CA GLY A 528 7.22 -14.96 5.20
C GLY A 528 8.53 -14.58 4.53
N ALA A 529 8.47 -13.57 3.67
CA ALA A 529 9.63 -12.98 3.00
C ALA A 529 9.43 -11.47 2.85
N TRP A 530 10.51 -10.71 2.92
CA TRP A 530 10.51 -9.26 2.79
C TRP A 530 11.80 -8.80 2.14
N ALA A 531 11.73 -7.76 1.30
CA ALA A 531 12.89 -7.08 0.73
C ALA A 531 12.82 -5.57 1.01
N MET A 532 13.95 -4.89 0.94
CA MET A 532 14.08 -3.44 1.19
C MET A 532 12.94 -2.63 0.55
N GLY A 533 12.24 -1.75 1.28
CA GLY A 533 11.18 -0.93 0.68
C GLY A 533 9.86 -1.66 0.35
N ALA A 534 9.76 -2.96 0.65
CA ALA A 534 8.49 -3.68 0.60
C ALA A 534 7.57 -3.25 1.75
N GLU A 535 6.28 -3.07 1.43
CA GLU A 535 5.25 -2.78 2.40
C GLU A 535 4.82 -4.05 3.17
N PRO A 536 4.11 -3.93 4.31
CA PRO A 536 3.52 -5.08 4.98
C PRO A 536 2.64 -5.91 4.03
N LEU A 537 2.89 -7.22 3.93
CA LEU A 537 1.98 -8.10 3.20
C LEU A 537 0.76 -8.36 4.07
N ARG A 538 -0.40 -7.89 3.61
CA ARG A 538 -1.69 -8.08 4.28
C ARG A 538 -2.52 -9.14 3.57
N TYR A 539 -3.07 -10.06 4.33
CA TYR A 539 -3.95 -11.10 3.79
C TYR A 539 -5.38 -10.54 3.64
N PRO A 540 -6.09 -10.85 2.53
CA PRO A 540 -7.48 -10.44 2.34
C PRO A 540 -8.39 -10.85 3.52
N PRO A 541 -9.42 -10.07 3.88
CA PRO A 541 -10.23 -10.29 5.09
C PRO A 541 -10.82 -11.70 5.26
N GLN A 542 -11.10 -12.37 4.14
CA GLN A 542 -11.65 -13.72 4.08
C GLN A 542 -10.61 -14.84 4.28
N THR A 543 -9.31 -14.53 4.26
CA THR A 543 -8.25 -15.56 4.29
C THR A 543 -7.12 -15.25 5.26
N GLY A 544 -6.49 -16.28 5.81
CA GLY A 544 -5.27 -16.17 6.60
C GLY A 544 -4.42 -17.42 6.48
N PHE A 545 -3.09 -17.27 6.61
CA PHE A 545 -2.19 -18.41 6.52
C PHE A 545 -2.20 -19.21 7.83
N PRO A 546 -2.51 -20.51 7.80
CA PRO A 546 -2.61 -21.31 9.02
C PRO A 546 -1.24 -21.49 9.67
N ILE A 547 -1.13 -21.18 10.96
CA ILE A 547 0.07 -21.36 11.78
C ILE A 547 -0.30 -21.94 13.14
N GLY A 548 0.59 -22.75 13.72
CA GLY A 548 0.37 -23.35 15.03
C GLY A 548 -0.61 -24.52 15.03
N GLY A 549 -0.90 -25.03 16.23
CA GLY A 549 -1.75 -26.20 16.45
C GLY A 549 -0.98 -27.38 17.05
N GLN A 550 -1.71 -28.44 17.42
CA GLN A 550 -1.14 -29.60 18.10
C GLN A 550 -0.11 -30.37 17.26
N ASN A 551 -0.23 -30.31 15.93
CA ASN A 551 0.65 -31.00 14.99
C ASN A 551 1.72 -30.08 14.37
N PHE A 552 1.94 -28.90 14.96
CA PHE A 552 2.83 -27.88 14.40
C PHE A 552 4.14 -27.83 15.18
N ASN A 553 5.27 -28.10 14.52
CA ASN A 553 6.58 -27.90 15.11
C ASN A 553 6.85 -26.39 15.31
N PRO A 554 7.27 -25.91 16.49
CA PRO A 554 7.38 -24.48 16.78
C PRO A 554 8.67 -23.84 16.26
N TYR A 555 9.54 -24.56 15.57
CA TYR A 555 10.81 -24.02 15.10
C TYR A 555 10.70 -23.38 13.72
N VAL A 556 11.35 -22.22 13.60
CA VAL A 556 11.52 -21.49 12.34
C VAL A 556 12.97 -21.06 12.18
N ARG A 557 13.41 -20.90 10.93
CA ARG A 557 14.70 -20.33 10.56
C ARG A 557 14.47 -18.95 9.96
N LEU A 558 15.01 -17.91 10.61
CA LEU A 558 15.15 -16.57 10.04
C LEU A 558 16.45 -16.54 9.22
N GLU A 559 16.35 -16.24 7.94
CA GLU A 559 17.46 -15.98 7.03
C GLU A 559 17.50 -14.49 6.71
N MET A 560 18.64 -13.85 6.95
CA MET A 560 18.86 -12.42 6.79
C MET A 560 19.97 -12.18 5.77
N HIS A 561 19.68 -11.39 4.75
CA HIS A 561 20.68 -10.91 3.80
C HIS A 561 20.99 -9.45 4.07
N TYR A 562 22.24 -9.19 4.43
CA TYR A 562 22.79 -7.86 4.63
C TYR A 562 23.64 -7.44 3.45
N ASN A 563 23.44 -6.21 2.99
CA ASN A 563 24.28 -5.56 1.98
C ASN A 563 25.05 -4.40 2.63
N ASN A 564 26.37 -4.53 2.72
CA ASN A 564 27.28 -3.56 3.34
C ASN A 564 28.29 -3.02 2.30
N PRO A 565 27.84 -2.22 1.31
CA PRO A 565 28.71 -1.74 0.23
C PRO A 565 29.84 -0.83 0.72
N LEU A 566 29.67 -0.19 1.88
CA LEU A 566 30.69 0.65 2.50
C LEU A 566 31.70 -0.13 3.35
N LEU A 567 31.58 -1.47 3.42
CA LEU A 567 32.45 -2.37 4.17
C LEU A 567 32.69 -1.93 5.62
N LYS A 568 31.67 -1.34 6.26
CA LYS A 568 31.77 -0.85 7.63
C LYS A 568 31.91 -2.02 8.60
N PRO A 569 32.87 -2.00 9.55
CA PRO A 569 33.13 -3.12 10.46
C PRO A 569 32.31 -3.07 11.77
N ASP A 570 31.57 -2.00 12.00
CA ASP A 570 30.90 -1.66 13.27
C ASP A 570 29.37 -1.83 13.25
N TRP A 571 28.83 -2.39 12.17
CA TRP A 571 27.41 -2.73 12.10
C TRP A 571 27.04 -3.80 13.14
N VAL A 572 26.00 -3.49 13.93
CA VAL A 572 25.35 -4.42 14.85
C VAL A 572 23.86 -4.39 14.60
N ASP A 573 23.29 -5.57 14.34
CA ASP A 573 21.89 -5.70 13.93
C ASP A 573 21.10 -6.68 14.79
N SER A 574 19.84 -6.32 15.05
CA SER A 574 18.83 -7.16 15.73
C SER A 574 17.51 -7.10 14.97
N SER A 575 17.57 -6.92 13.65
CA SER A 575 16.40 -6.85 12.78
C SER A 575 15.78 -8.24 12.54
N GLY A 576 14.57 -8.26 12.00
CA GLY A 576 13.88 -9.46 11.56
C GLY A 576 12.46 -9.14 11.13
N MET A 577 11.52 -10.06 11.37
CA MET A 577 10.12 -9.93 10.92
C MET A 577 9.14 -9.91 12.08
N LYS A 578 8.05 -9.15 11.91
CA LYS A 578 6.87 -9.17 12.77
C LYS A 578 5.72 -9.88 12.08
N PHE A 579 5.08 -10.79 12.80
CA PHE A 579 3.89 -11.51 12.34
C PHE A 579 2.68 -11.08 13.16
N TRP A 580 1.58 -10.76 12.50
CA TRP A 580 0.28 -10.51 13.10
C TRP A 580 -0.62 -11.73 12.89
N VAL A 581 -1.20 -12.22 13.98
CA VAL A 581 -2.02 -13.44 14.00
C VAL A 581 -3.37 -13.22 14.66
N SER A 582 -4.39 -13.88 14.12
CA SER A 582 -5.76 -13.88 14.62
C SER A 582 -6.10 -15.24 15.21
N GLU A 583 -6.62 -15.26 16.44
CA GLU A 583 -7.25 -16.44 17.06
C GLU A 583 -8.55 -16.82 16.35
N LYS A 584 -9.31 -15.82 15.90
CA LYS A 584 -10.52 -16.04 15.11
C LYS A 584 -10.11 -16.38 13.69
N LEU A 585 -10.24 -17.66 13.33
CA LEU A 585 -9.96 -18.15 11.99
C LEU A 585 -10.88 -17.44 10.98
N ARG A 586 -10.29 -17.00 9.87
CA ARG A 586 -11.01 -16.44 8.72
C ARG A 586 -11.63 -17.58 7.91
N GLN A 587 -12.48 -17.21 6.94
CA GLN A 587 -13.28 -18.15 6.16
C GLN A 587 -12.42 -19.20 5.44
N PHE A 588 -11.29 -18.80 4.89
CA PHE A 588 -10.41 -19.65 4.11
C PHE A 588 -9.01 -19.72 4.72
N ASP A 589 -8.41 -20.91 4.67
CA ASP A 589 -6.96 -21.03 4.80
C ASP A 589 -6.30 -20.51 3.52
N ALA A 590 -5.23 -19.74 3.67
CA ALA A 590 -4.33 -19.45 2.58
C ALA A 590 -3.34 -20.61 2.37
N GLY A 591 -3.00 -20.87 1.11
CA GLY A 591 -1.91 -21.75 0.69
C GLY A 591 -0.82 -20.97 -0.03
N VAL A 592 0.35 -21.60 -0.15
CA VAL A 592 1.42 -21.19 -1.05
C VAL A 592 1.61 -22.33 -2.04
N MET A 593 1.75 -22.01 -3.33
CA MET A 593 2.04 -22.98 -4.37
C MET A 593 3.24 -22.52 -5.18
N GLU A 594 4.15 -23.43 -5.47
CA GLU A 594 5.34 -23.20 -6.27
C GLU A 594 5.05 -23.52 -7.73
N LEU A 595 5.26 -22.53 -8.60
CA LEU A 595 5.20 -22.65 -10.05
C LEU A 595 6.60 -22.51 -10.65
N GLY A 596 6.85 -23.14 -11.80
CA GLY A 596 8.08 -22.96 -12.56
C GLY A 596 8.86 -24.23 -12.78
N LEU A 597 10.19 -24.15 -12.69
CA LEU A 597 11.09 -25.26 -13.02
C LEU A 597 11.39 -26.15 -11.82
N GLU A 598 11.52 -27.44 -12.10
CA GLU A 598 12.07 -28.42 -11.17
C GLU A 598 13.51 -28.06 -10.76
N TYR A 599 13.86 -28.31 -9.50
CA TYR A 599 15.22 -28.13 -8.99
C TYR A 599 16.13 -29.31 -9.38
N THR A 600 16.37 -29.47 -10.68
CA THR A 600 17.25 -30.53 -11.22
C THR A 600 18.19 -30.01 -12.28
N ASP A 601 19.29 -30.73 -12.49
CA ASP A 601 20.29 -30.43 -13.52
C ASP A 601 19.79 -30.74 -14.95
N LYS A 602 18.54 -31.20 -15.10
CA LYS A 602 17.88 -31.42 -16.40
C LYS A 602 17.69 -30.12 -17.20
N MET A 603 17.56 -28.99 -16.52
CA MET A 603 17.46 -27.68 -17.15
C MET A 603 18.80 -26.96 -16.96
N ALA A 604 19.33 -26.38 -18.04
CA ALA A 604 20.63 -25.73 -18.02
C ALA A 604 20.69 -24.54 -18.98
N ILE A 605 21.49 -23.55 -18.62
CA ILE A 605 21.71 -22.30 -19.33
C ILE A 605 23.15 -22.28 -19.85
N PRO A 606 23.36 -22.27 -21.18
CA PRO A 606 24.69 -22.19 -21.78
C PRO A 606 25.47 -20.95 -21.31
N PRO A 607 26.81 -21.01 -21.26
CA PRO A 607 27.63 -19.84 -20.95
C PRO A 607 27.60 -18.81 -22.08
N ARG A 608 27.96 -17.56 -21.76
CA ARG A 608 28.14 -16.47 -22.71
C ARG A 608 26.90 -16.16 -23.56
N PHE A 609 25.72 -16.23 -22.96
CA PHE A 609 24.46 -16.04 -23.67
C PHE A 609 23.61 -14.96 -23.00
N HIS A 610 23.13 -14.00 -23.79
CA HIS A 610 22.18 -12.98 -23.36
C HIS A 610 20.74 -13.50 -23.47
N ASN A 611 19.90 -13.17 -22.50
CA ASN A 611 18.45 -13.42 -22.52
C ASN A 611 18.07 -14.88 -22.87
N PHE A 612 18.71 -15.87 -22.25
CA PHE A 612 18.32 -17.27 -22.41
C PHE A 612 17.03 -17.55 -21.63
N GLN A 613 15.99 -18.04 -22.30
CA GLN A 613 14.69 -18.31 -21.67
C GLN A 613 14.57 -19.77 -21.23
N LEU A 614 14.12 -19.98 -19.99
CA LEU A 614 13.62 -21.28 -19.53
C LEU A 614 12.17 -21.12 -19.06
N THR A 615 11.31 -22.07 -19.44
CA THR A 615 9.88 -22.05 -19.08
C THR A 615 9.49 -23.29 -18.32
N GLY A 616 8.95 -23.10 -17.12
CA GLY A 616 8.24 -24.12 -16.36
C GLY A 616 6.74 -24.06 -16.60
N ILE A 617 6.10 -25.22 -16.62
CA ILE A 617 4.70 -25.41 -17.01
C ILE A 617 3.94 -26.03 -15.84
N CYS A 618 2.87 -25.39 -15.39
CA CYS A 618 1.83 -26.03 -14.61
C CYS A 618 0.68 -26.40 -15.56
N ASN A 619 0.64 -27.67 -15.98
CA ASN A 619 -0.25 -28.12 -17.05
C ASN A 619 -1.71 -28.32 -16.59
N ARG A 620 -2.60 -28.44 -17.58
CA ARG A 620 -4.05 -28.62 -17.36
C ARG A 620 -4.35 -29.85 -16.52
N GLU A 621 -3.59 -30.92 -16.67
CA GLU A 621 -3.80 -32.18 -15.96
C GLU A 621 -3.55 -31.98 -14.47
N CYS A 622 -2.45 -31.31 -14.10
CA CYS A 622 -2.14 -31.02 -12.71
C CYS A 622 -3.12 -30.02 -12.08
N THR A 623 -3.47 -28.95 -12.78
CA THR A 623 -4.49 -28.02 -12.27
C THR A 623 -5.86 -28.67 -12.14
N SER A 624 -6.23 -29.58 -13.05
CA SER A 624 -7.50 -30.32 -12.99
C SER A 624 -7.65 -31.19 -11.75
N VAL A 625 -6.56 -31.85 -11.32
CA VAL A 625 -6.58 -32.75 -10.14
C VAL A 625 -6.26 -32.01 -8.83
N GLY A 626 -5.46 -30.95 -8.91
CA GLY A 626 -4.94 -30.24 -7.75
C GLY A 626 -5.78 -29.05 -7.30
N ILE A 627 -6.52 -28.41 -8.21
CA ILE A 627 -7.35 -27.23 -7.91
C ILE A 627 -8.81 -27.67 -7.67
N PRO A 628 -9.49 -27.15 -6.63
CA PRO A 628 -10.89 -27.46 -6.38
C PRO A 628 -11.80 -26.95 -7.51
N ALA A 629 -12.97 -27.57 -7.69
CA ALA A 629 -13.96 -27.20 -8.72
C ALA A 629 -14.36 -25.72 -8.70
N SER A 630 -14.36 -25.08 -7.52
CA SER A 630 -14.63 -23.64 -7.37
C SER A 630 -13.50 -22.74 -7.85
N GLY A 631 -12.32 -23.30 -8.12
CA GLY A 631 -11.08 -22.57 -8.36
C GLY A 631 -10.42 -22.03 -7.10
N ILE A 632 -9.29 -21.37 -7.31
CA ILE A 632 -8.53 -20.62 -6.31
C ILE A 632 -8.39 -19.16 -6.75
N THR A 633 -8.15 -18.27 -5.78
CA THR A 633 -7.86 -16.87 -5.99
C THR A 633 -6.47 -16.56 -5.46
N VAL A 634 -5.57 -16.20 -6.37
CA VAL A 634 -4.21 -15.75 -6.09
C VAL A 634 -4.27 -14.26 -5.75
N PHE A 635 -3.66 -13.87 -4.63
CA PHE A 635 -3.66 -12.47 -4.17
C PHE A 635 -2.27 -11.90 -3.94
N ALA A 636 -1.23 -12.74 -3.90
CA ALA A 636 0.15 -12.30 -3.86
C ALA A 636 1.07 -13.28 -4.59
N SER A 637 2.24 -12.80 -5.01
CA SER A 637 3.22 -13.58 -5.76
C SER A 637 4.65 -13.11 -5.45
N GLN A 638 5.60 -14.04 -5.31
CA GLN A 638 7.03 -13.78 -5.19
C GLN A 638 7.76 -14.49 -6.33
N LEU A 639 8.48 -13.70 -7.13
CA LEU A 639 9.32 -14.19 -8.21
C LEU A 639 10.71 -14.49 -7.65
N HIS A 640 11.33 -15.58 -8.09
CA HIS A 640 12.61 -16.04 -7.58
C HIS A 640 13.47 -16.69 -8.67
N THR A 641 14.74 -16.29 -8.67
CA THR A 641 15.86 -16.88 -9.42
C THR A 641 17.14 -16.74 -8.59
N HIS A 642 18.23 -17.37 -9.03
CA HIS A 642 19.56 -17.03 -8.54
C HIS A 642 20.18 -15.92 -9.41
N LEU A 643 21.51 -15.79 -9.39
CA LEU A 643 22.27 -14.59 -9.74
C LEU A 643 22.17 -14.13 -11.20
N THR A 644 21.73 -14.97 -12.13
CA THR A 644 21.70 -14.65 -13.58
C THR A 644 20.32 -14.26 -14.08
N GLY A 645 19.27 -14.35 -13.25
CA GLY A 645 17.92 -13.99 -13.67
C GLY A 645 17.74 -12.48 -13.86
N THR A 646 17.17 -12.08 -15.00
CA THR A 646 16.97 -10.67 -15.40
C THR A 646 15.53 -10.30 -15.65
N ARG A 647 14.65 -11.28 -15.90
CA ARG A 647 13.21 -11.08 -16.09
C ARG A 647 12.45 -12.34 -15.75
N VAL A 648 11.28 -12.19 -15.13
CA VAL A 648 10.39 -13.32 -14.79
C VAL A 648 8.95 -12.96 -15.13
N VAL A 649 8.26 -13.86 -15.82
CA VAL A 649 6.86 -13.67 -16.25
C VAL A 649 6.07 -14.94 -15.98
N THR A 650 4.91 -14.83 -15.35
CA THR A 650 3.95 -15.93 -15.20
C THR A 650 2.70 -15.66 -16.02
N ARG A 651 2.58 -16.35 -17.16
CA ARG A 651 1.46 -16.25 -18.10
C ARG A 651 0.37 -17.23 -17.73
N HIS A 652 -0.89 -16.85 -17.95
CA HIS A 652 -2.07 -17.63 -17.58
C HIS A 652 -2.90 -17.93 -18.82
N PHE A 653 -3.16 -19.22 -19.07
CA PHE A 653 -3.96 -19.67 -20.21
C PHE A 653 -5.17 -20.46 -19.75
N ARG A 654 -6.29 -20.26 -20.45
CA ARG A 654 -7.54 -21.02 -20.25
C ARG A 654 -8.04 -21.55 -21.59
N MET A 655 -8.60 -22.76 -21.57
CA MET A 655 -9.28 -23.30 -22.76
C MET A 655 -10.52 -22.45 -23.06
N GLY A 656 -10.63 -21.98 -24.30
CA GLY A 656 -11.79 -21.22 -24.75
C GLY A 656 -13.06 -22.06 -24.75
N GLU A 657 -14.17 -21.44 -24.36
CA GLU A 657 -15.48 -22.07 -24.35
C GLU A 657 -16.12 -22.03 -25.75
N ALA A 658 -17.09 -22.91 -25.99
CA ALA A 658 -17.82 -22.95 -27.27
C ALA A 658 -18.56 -21.63 -27.56
N GLU A 659 -19.12 -21.02 -26.51
CA GLU A 659 -19.94 -19.81 -26.59
C GLU A 659 -19.13 -18.56 -26.97
N SER A 660 -17.80 -18.57 -26.76
CA SER A 660 -16.91 -17.45 -27.12
C SER A 660 -16.33 -17.53 -28.53
N GLY A 661 -16.69 -18.55 -29.32
CA GLY A 661 -16.17 -18.75 -30.69
C GLY A 661 -14.68 -19.13 -30.75
N THR A 662 -14.10 -19.51 -29.60
CA THR A 662 -12.68 -19.87 -29.42
C THR A 662 -12.51 -21.33 -29.00
N GLU A 663 -13.52 -22.16 -29.27
CA GLU A 663 -13.56 -23.56 -28.85
C GLU A 663 -12.31 -24.31 -29.29
N GLY A 664 -11.72 -25.07 -28.36
CA GLY A 664 -10.54 -25.89 -28.63
C GLY A 664 -9.23 -25.10 -28.78
N ARG A 665 -9.22 -23.80 -28.48
CA ARG A 665 -7.99 -22.96 -28.43
C ARG A 665 -7.75 -22.43 -27.04
N TYR A 666 -6.49 -22.39 -26.63
CA TYR A 666 -6.10 -21.66 -25.42
C TYR A 666 -6.15 -20.15 -25.67
N ILE A 667 -6.78 -19.44 -24.76
CA ILE A 667 -6.77 -17.99 -24.68
C ILE A 667 -5.80 -17.59 -23.58
N GLU A 668 -4.91 -16.65 -23.88
CA GLU A 668 -4.08 -16.00 -22.88
C GLU A 668 -4.91 -14.98 -22.10
N LEU A 669 -4.96 -15.16 -20.79
CA LEU A 669 -5.52 -14.21 -19.84
C LEU A 669 -4.42 -13.26 -19.37
N PRO A 670 -4.76 -12.13 -18.70
CA PRO A 670 -3.75 -11.23 -18.16
C PRO A 670 -2.70 -12.00 -17.33
N PRO A 671 -1.39 -11.67 -17.47
CA PRO A 671 -0.34 -12.37 -16.76
C PRO A 671 -0.59 -12.29 -15.25
N LEU A 672 -0.32 -13.39 -14.55
CA LEU A 672 -0.53 -13.49 -13.11
C LEU A 672 0.41 -12.54 -12.36
N ASN A 673 1.68 -12.52 -12.76
CA ASN A 673 2.70 -11.60 -12.29
C ASN A 673 3.82 -11.51 -13.32
N TYR A 674 4.48 -10.36 -13.41
CA TYR A 674 5.65 -10.16 -14.25
C TYR A 674 6.58 -9.12 -13.66
N ASP A 675 7.84 -9.19 -14.05
CA ASP A 675 8.86 -8.20 -13.75
C ASP A 675 9.90 -8.20 -14.86
N ASN A 676 9.84 -7.20 -15.73
CA ASN A 676 10.75 -7.03 -16.87
C ASN A 676 12.12 -6.50 -16.45
N HIS A 677 12.22 -5.97 -15.23
CA HIS A 677 13.41 -5.35 -14.64
C HIS A 677 13.83 -6.09 -13.37
N TYR A 678 13.48 -7.38 -13.31
CA TYR A 678 13.68 -8.22 -12.15
C TYR A 678 15.14 -8.19 -11.72
N SER A 679 15.36 -8.07 -10.41
CA SER A 679 16.68 -8.21 -9.83
C SER A 679 16.67 -9.29 -8.78
N THR A 680 17.64 -10.18 -8.89
CA THR A 680 17.94 -11.26 -7.95
C THR A 680 18.20 -10.75 -6.54
N HIS A 681 18.58 -9.48 -6.42
CA HIS A 681 18.81 -8.78 -5.17
C HIS A 681 17.51 -8.26 -4.52
N TYR A 682 16.43 -8.09 -5.29
CA TYR A 682 15.17 -7.51 -4.82
C TYR A 682 14.00 -8.48 -5.02
N GLN A 683 13.78 -9.34 -4.03
CA GLN A 683 12.78 -10.41 -4.09
C GLN A 683 11.74 -10.24 -2.99
N GLU A 684 10.71 -9.43 -3.26
CA GLU A 684 9.60 -9.23 -2.32
C GLU A 684 8.39 -10.12 -2.67
N ILE A 685 7.55 -10.41 -1.67
CA ILE A 685 6.20 -10.92 -1.94
C ILE A 685 5.30 -9.74 -2.30
N ARG A 686 4.88 -9.67 -3.57
CA ARG A 686 4.03 -8.59 -4.07
C ARG A 686 2.58 -8.95 -3.89
N GLN A 687 1.82 -8.07 -3.24
CA GLN A 687 0.37 -8.12 -3.33
C GLN A 687 -0.05 -7.75 -4.77
N LEU A 688 -0.80 -8.64 -5.42
CA LEU A 688 -1.31 -8.41 -6.77
C LEU A 688 -2.34 -7.26 -6.74
N LYS A 689 -2.26 -6.36 -7.73
CA LYS A 689 -3.24 -5.28 -7.89
C LYS A 689 -4.65 -5.83 -8.10
N ASN A 690 -4.73 -6.86 -8.93
CA ASN A 690 -5.95 -7.59 -9.22
C ASN A 690 -5.76 -9.05 -8.82
N PRO A 691 -6.46 -9.56 -7.79
CA PRO A 691 -6.43 -10.97 -7.48
C PRO A 691 -6.90 -11.83 -8.67
N THR A 692 -6.12 -12.86 -9.01
CA THR A 692 -6.34 -13.66 -10.21
C THR A 692 -7.03 -14.98 -9.87
N ARG A 693 -8.09 -15.34 -10.60
CA ARG A 693 -8.82 -16.59 -10.40
C ARG A 693 -8.32 -17.68 -11.35
N ILE A 694 -7.79 -18.74 -10.75
CA ILE A 694 -7.33 -19.94 -11.47
C ILE A 694 -8.39 -21.03 -11.28
N LEU A 695 -8.80 -21.64 -12.39
CA LEU A 695 -9.77 -22.72 -12.43
C LEU A 695 -9.08 -24.06 -12.76
N PRO A 696 -9.68 -25.20 -12.39
CA PRO A 696 -9.20 -26.50 -12.84
C PRO A 696 -9.15 -26.57 -14.37
N GLY A 697 -8.05 -27.06 -14.93
CA GLY A 697 -7.83 -27.15 -16.38
C GLY A 697 -7.12 -25.94 -17.00
N ASP A 698 -6.87 -24.88 -16.23
CA ASP A 698 -6.01 -23.78 -16.65
C ASP A 698 -4.54 -24.23 -16.77
N VAL A 699 -3.75 -23.48 -17.54
CA VAL A 699 -2.30 -23.68 -17.68
C VAL A 699 -1.58 -22.42 -17.24
N LEU A 700 -0.51 -22.58 -16.46
CA LEU A 700 0.35 -21.48 -16.03
C LEU A 700 1.76 -21.71 -16.56
N LEU A 701 2.35 -20.71 -17.20
CA LEU A 701 3.72 -20.76 -17.71
C LEU A 701 4.56 -19.75 -16.95
N THR A 702 5.54 -20.21 -16.18
CA THR A 702 6.52 -19.34 -15.55
C THR A 702 7.80 -19.37 -16.38
N THR A 703 8.08 -18.27 -17.06
CA THR A 703 9.27 -18.09 -17.90
C THR A 703 10.23 -17.15 -17.21
N CYS A 704 11.50 -17.57 -17.10
CA CYS A 704 12.60 -16.74 -16.62
C CYS A 704 13.60 -16.51 -17.74
N GLU A 705 14.06 -15.27 -17.89
CA GLU A 705 15.19 -14.88 -18.74
C GLU A 705 16.46 -14.78 -17.89
N PHE A 706 17.55 -15.32 -18.42
CA PHE A 706 18.85 -15.33 -17.77
C PHE A 706 19.93 -14.69 -18.64
N ASP A 707 20.86 -13.99 -17.99
CA ASP A 707 22.09 -13.48 -18.62
C ASP A 707 23.33 -14.17 -18.03
N THR A 708 24.02 -14.95 -18.86
CA THR A 708 25.23 -15.70 -18.50
C THR A 708 26.47 -15.19 -19.22
N VAL A 709 26.48 -13.94 -19.70
CA VAL A 709 27.63 -13.37 -20.42
C VAL A 709 28.92 -13.42 -19.64
N ASP A 710 28.82 -13.23 -18.33
CA ASP A 710 29.96 -13.22 -17.43
C ASP A 710 30.41 -14.62 -17.00
N ARG A 711 29.68 -15.67 -17.39
CA ARG A 711 29.97 -17.06 -17.02
C ARG A 711 30.69 -17.79 -18.15
N SER A 712 31.78 -18.48 -17.81
CA SER A 712 32.54 -19.31 -18.74
C SER A 712 32.00 -20.73 -18.87
N GLU A 713 31.33 -21.23 -17.84
CA GLU A 713 30.80 -22.59 -17.74
C GLU A 713 29.27 -22.62 -17.80
N ILE A 714 28.72 -23.77 -18.18
CA ILE A 714 27.27 -24.00 -18.16
C ILE A 714 26.71 -23.85 -16.75
N THR A 715 25.57 -23.16 -16.65
CA THR A 715 24.84 -23.00 -15.39
C THR A 715 23.71 -24.03 -15.35
N LEU A 716 23.67 -24.84 -14.30
CA LEU A 716 22.70 -25.92 -14.15
C LEU A 716 21.54 -25.48 -13.25
N GLY A 717 20.37 -26.09 -13.39
CA GLY A 717 19.29 -25.97 -12.42
C GLY A 717 19.64 -26.69 -11.11
N GLY A 718 19.38 -26.06 -9.97
CA GLY A 718 19.79 -26.64 -8.69
C GLY A 718 19.58 -25.72 -7.49
N PHE A 719 20.03 -26.19 -6.32
CA PHE A 719 19.85 -25.49 -5.05
C PHE A 719 20.99 -24.53 -4.71
N ALA A 720 22.17 -24.69 -5.31
CA ALA A 720 23.31 -23.84 -4.97
C ALA A 720 23.15 -22.45 -5.60
N ILE A 721 23.69 -21.41 -4.96
CA ILE A 721 23.70 -20.04 -5.51
C ILE A 721 24.43 -19.94 -6.87
N SER A 722 25.35 -20.88 -7.14
CA SER A 722 26.03 -21.01 -8.42
C SER A 722 25.17 -21.67 -9.50
N ASP A 723 24.18 -22.47 -9.11
CA ASP A 723 23.15 -23.04 -9.98
C ASP A 723 22.07 -21.98 -10.25
N GLU A 724 21.00 -22.34 -10.92
CA GLU A 724 19.85 -21.47 -11.15
C GLU A 724 18.51 -22.07 -10.74
N MET A 725 17.56 -21.17 -10.52
CA MET A 725 16.16 -21.47 -10.25
C MET A 725 15.26 -20.57 -11.11
N CYS A 726 14.05 -21.05 -11.39
CA CYS A 726 12.99 -20.26 -12.00
C CYS A 726 11.68 -20.58 -11.29
N VAL A 727 11.26 -19.72 -10.37
CA VAL A 727 10.14 -20.00 -9.48
C VAL A 727 9.23 -18.78 -9.34
N ASN A 728 7.93 -19.05 -9.27
CA ASN A 728 6.94 -18.12 -8.75
C ASN A 728 6.18 -18.77 -7.59
N TYR A 729 6.33 -18.22 -6.40
CA TYR A 729 5.53 -18.59 -5.22
C TYR A 729 4.24 -17.79 -5.21
N ILE A 730 3.11 -18.45 -5.46
CA ILE A 730 1.79 -17.81 -5.44
C ILE A 730 1.10 -18.02 -4.09
N HIS A 731 0.59 -16.94 -3.50
CA HIS A 731 -0.26 -17.00 -2.30
C HIS A 731 -1.73 -16.97 -2.72
N TYR A 732 -2.49 -17.96 -2.30
CA TYR A 732 -3.84 -18.17 -2.78
C TYR A 732 -4.81 -18.67 -1.71
N TYR A 733 -6.11 -18.58 -2.00
CA TYR A 733 -7.18 -19.21 -1.21
C TYR A 733 -8.35 -19.67 -2.12
N PRO A 734 -9.19 -20.63 -1.70
CA PRO A 734 -8.98 -21.50 -0.54
C PRO A 734 -7.77 -22.43 -0.74
N ARG A 735 -7.09 -22.78 0.37
CA ARG A 735 -5.96 -23.71 0.35
C ARG A 735 -6.38 -25.03 -0.30
N SER A 736 -5.60 -25.47 -1.29
CA SER A 736 -5.72 -26.78 -1.93
C SER A 736 -4.62 -27.72 -1.42
N LYS A 737 -4.66 -28.99 -1.84
CA LYS A 737 -3.55 -29.91 -1.54
C LYS A 737 -2.36 -29.69 -2.46
N LEU A 738 -2.53 -29.03 -3.61
CA LEU A 738 -1.46 -28.77 -4.57
C LEU A 738 -0.51 -27.71 -4.01
N GLU A 739 0.75 -28.11 -3.81
CA GLU A 739 1.81 -27.27 -3.27
C GLU A 739 2.93 -27.06 -4.30
N VAL A 740 3.27 -28.09 -5.08
CA VAL A 740 4.25 -27.98 -6.16
C VAL A 740 3.59 -28.28 -7.49
N CYS A 741 3.61 -27.32 -8.40
CA CYS A 741 3.21 -27.48 -9.79
C CYS A 741 4.33 -26.99 -10.71
N LYS A 742 5.33 -27.85 -10.91
CA LYS A 742 6.56 -27.54 -11.63
C LYS A 742 6.82 -28.53 -12.76
N SER A 743 7.65 -28.13 -13.72
CA SER A 743 8.07 -29.03 -14.80
C SER A 743 9.55 -28.94 -15.08
N SER A 744 10.05 -29.91 -15.83
CA SER A 744 11.35 -29.87 -16.48
C SER A 744 11.30 -30.71 -17.76
N ILE A 745 12.36 -30.66 -18.57
CA ILE A 745 12.51 -31.57 -19.72
C ILE A 745 12.43 -33.03 -19.26
N SER A 746 11.83 -33.90 -20.08
CA SER A 746 11.79 -35.32 -19.76
C SER A 746 13.19 -35.95 -19.83
N TYR A 747 13.49 -36.83 -18.88
CA TYR A 747 14.78 -37.53 -18.85
C TYR A 747 15.08 -38.25 -20.16
N LYS A 748 14.07 -38.91 -20.75
CA LYS A 748 14.20 -39.62 -22.02
C LYS A 748 14.61 -38.68 -23.16
N SER A 749 13.88 -37.57 -23.35
CA SER A 749 14.20 -36.60 -24.39
C SER A 749 15.59 -36.02 -24.20
N LEU A 750 16.00 -35.76 -22.96
CA LEU A 750 17.33 -35.20 -22.68
C LEU A 750 18.44 -36.21 -22.99
N SER A 751 18.25 -37.49 -22.68
CA SER A 751 19.18 -38.56 -23.04
C SER A 751 19.30 -38.71 -24.56
N ASP A 752 18.19 -38.59 -25.29
CA ASP A 752 18.19 -38.59 -26.76
C ASP A 752 18.96 -37.36 -27.32
N TYR A 753 18.80 -36.19 -26.71
CA TYR A 753 19.57 -34.98 -27.05
C TYR A 753 21.07 -35.20 -26.84
N PHE A 754 21.51 -35.75 -25.70
CA PHE A 754 22.93 -36.03 -25.49
C PHE A 754 23.47 -37.08 -26.46
N SER A 755 22.67 -38.09 -26.80
CA SER A 755 23.03 -39.07 -27.83
C SER A 755 23.25 -38.38 -29.18
N PHE A 756 22.34 -37.50 -29.59
CA PHE A 756 22.49 -36.65 -30.78
C PHE A 756 23.77 -35.80 -30.71
N MET A 757 24.03 -35.15 -29.57
CA MET A 757 25.23 -34.31 -29.40
C MET A 757 26.53 -35.12 -29.53
N LYS A 758 26.54 -36.37 -29.07
CA LYS A 758 27.70 -37.27 -29.23
C LYS A 758 27.86 -37.75 -30.66
N THR A 759 26.81 -38.29 -31.27
CA THR A 759 26.93 -39.00 -32.55
C THR A 759 26.92 -38.07 -33.75
N MET A 760 26.12 -37.01 -33.72
CA MET A 760 25.93 -36.09 -34.84
C MET A 760 26.83 -34.85 -34.72
N GLU A 761 26.94 -34.28 -33.51
CA GLU A 761 27.73 -33.07 -33.26
C GLU A 761 29.17 -33.38 -32.78
N GLY A 762 29.54 -34.66 -32.65
CA GLY A 762 30.89 -35.09 -32.29
C GLY A 762 31.37 -34.59 -30.92
N GLN A 763 30.45 -34.34 -29.98
CA GLN A 763 30.80 -33.89 -28.64
C GLN A 763 31.36 -35.05 -27.80
N ASN A 764 32.42 -34.78 -27.03
CA ASN A 764 33.07 -35.78 -26.18
C ASN A 764 32.33 -35.91 -24.84
N ILE A 765 31.16 -36.56 -24.88
CA ILE A 765 30.30 -36.76 -23.72
C ILE A 765 29.86 -38.21 -23.57
N ASP A 766 29.33 -38.55 -22.40
CA ASP A 766 28.71 -39.84 -22.12
C ASP A 766 27.19 -39.66 -21.89
N PRO A 767 26.32 -39.97 -22.88
CA PRO A 767 24.88 -39.78 -22.79
C PRO A 767 24.20 -40.58 -21.67
N GLU A 768 24.83 -41.67 -21.22
CA GLU A 768 24.35 -42.51 -20.11
C GLU A 768 24.93 -42.08 -18.75
N GLY A 769 25.87 -41.15 -18.74
CA GLY A 769 26.49 -40.61 -17.53
C GLY A 769 25.62 -39.57 -16.80
N PRO A 770 26.16 -38.95 -15.73
CA PRO A 770 25.47 -37.87 -15.03
C PRO A 770 25.15 -36.70 -15.97
N ILE A 771 23.92 -36.18 -15.91
CA ILE A 771 23.42 -35.10 -16.77
C ILE A 771 24.34 -33.87 -16.71
N SER A 772 24.67 -33.41 -15.50
CA SER A 772 25.62 -32.33 -15.28
C SER A 772 26.97 -32.52 -15.98
N SER A 773 27.51 -33.74 -16.00
CA SER A 773 28.77 -34.07 -16.70
C SER A 773 28.62 -33.95 -18.20
N SER A 774 27.49 -34.40 -18.76
CA SER A 774 27.18 -34.27 -20.19
C SER A 774 27.08 -32.82 -20.61
N TYR A 775 26.36 -31.98 -19.87
CA TYR A 775 26.30 -30.54 -20.14
C TYR A 775 27.69 -29.87 -20.11
N LYS A 776 28.52 -30.22 -19.12
CA LYS A 776 29.88 -29.67 -18.96
C LYS A 776 30.84 -30.14 -20.06
N GLY A 777 30.64 -31.33 -20.63
CA GLY A 777 31.47 -31.85 -21.71
C GLY A 777 31.13 -31.30 -23.10
N ILE A 778 29.99 -30.62 -23.27
CA ILE A 778 29.61 -29.98 -24.53
C ILE A 778 30.39 -28.68 -24.73
N LYS A 779 30.96 -28.50 -25.92
CA LYS A 779 31.54 -27.22 -26.35
C LYS A 779 30.44 -26.29 -26.85
N TRP A 780 30.01 -25.39 -25.99
CA TRP A 780 28.95 -24.43 -26.27
C TRP A 780 29.35 -23.40 -27.34
N THR A 781 28.50 -23.27 -28.34
CA THR A 781 28.56 -22.24 -29.39
C THR A 781 27.21 -21.56 -29.47
N PRO A 782 27.11 -20.34 -30.04
CA PRO A 782 25.81 -19.67 -30.20
C PRO A 782 24.76 -20.53 -30.91
N PHE A 783 25.18 -21.36 -31.88
CA PHE A 783 24.31 -22.31 -32.56
C PHE A 783 23.77 -23.40 -31.61
N ARG A 784 24.64 -24.06 -30.84
CA ARG A 784 24.23 -25.11 -29.90
C ARG A 784 23.37 -24.58 -28.76
N SER A 785 23.64 -23.36 -28.31
CA SER A 785 22.81 -22.71 -27.30
C SER A 785 21.39 -22.47 -27.82
N ARG A 786 21.24 -21.98 -29.06
CA ARG A 786 19.91 -21.84 -29.69
C ARG A 786 19.23 -23.18 -29.94
N LEU A 787 19.99 -24.20 -30.37
CA LEU A 787 19.49 -25.56 -30.54
C LEU A 787 18.93 -26.12 -29.21
N LEU A 788 19.62 -25.90 -28.10
CA LEU A 788 19.15 -26.32 -26.77
C LEU A 788 17.86 -25.60 -26.37
N SER A 789 17.77 -24.30 -26.62
CA SER A 789 16.55 -23.51 -26.39
C SER A 789 15.36 -24.05 -27.19
N ASP A 790 15.53 -24.30 -28.49
CA ASP A 790 14.51 -24.88 -29.34
C ASP A 790 14.12 -26.30 -28.91
N PHE A 791 15.10 -27.08 -28.46
CA PHE A 791 14.89 -28.41 -27.92
C PHE A 791 14.01 -28.39 -26.66
N TYR A 792 14.28 -27.51 -25.69
CA TYR A 792 13.43 -27.37 -24.49
C TYR A 792 12.00 -26.98 -24.83
N ASN A 793 11.79 -26.09 -25.80
CA ASN A 793 10.46 -25.59 -26.16
C ASN A 793 9.57 -26.63 -26.88
N ARG A 794 10.16 -27.69 -27.45
CA ARG A 794 9.42 -28.67 -28.28
C ARG A 794 9.34 -30.06 -27.69
N SER A 795 10.14 -30.33 -26.66
CA SER A 795 10.30 -31.68 -26.15
C SER A 795 9.35 -31.98 -25.00
N PRO A 796 8.92 -33.24 -24.82
CA PRO A 796 8.13 -33.69 -23.68
C PRO A 796 8.71 -33.31 -22.32
N ILE A 797 7.84 -33.07 -21.36
CA ILE A 797 8.18 -32.65 -19.99
C ILE A 797 7.95 -33.76 -18.97
N ASP A 798 8.70 -33.72 -17.88
CA ASP A 798 8.34 -34.38 -16.63
C ASP A 798 7.65 -33.35 -15.72
N MET A 799 6.47 -33.69 -15.21
CA MET A 799 5.69 -32.87 -14.29
C MET A 799 5.93 -33.29 -12.83
N GLN A 800 6.19 -32.31 -11.98
CA GLN A 800 6.06 -32.41 -10.54
C GLN A 800 4.71 -31.81 -10.12
N CYS A 801 3.72 -32.68 -9.99
CA CYS A 801 2.40 -32.37 -9.44
C CYS A 801 2.32 -32.97 -8.03
N ASN A 802 2.80 -32.24 -7.02
CA ASN A 802 2.95 -32.76 -5.66
C ASN A 802 1.97 -32.10 -4.67
N GLN A 803 1.52 -32.92 -3.73
CA GLN A 803 0.71 -32.52 -2.59
C GLN A 803 1.58 -31.89 -1.49
N SER A 804 0.95 -31.21 -0.55
CA SER A 804 1.60 -30.64 0.65
C SER A 804 2.35 -31.65 1.54
N ASP A 805 2.10 -32.95 1.40
CA ASP A 805 2.80 -34.01 2.15
C ASP A 805 4.02 -34.57 1.38
N GLY A 806 4.38 -33.95 0.25
CA GLY A 806 5.45 -34.37 -0.64
C GLY A 806 5.08 -35.51 -1.58
N SER A 807 3.90 -36.13 -1.44
CA SER A 807 3.46 -37.20 -2.34
C SER A 807 2.97 -36.63 -3.68
N ARG A 808 3.08 -37.43 -4.75
CA ARG A 808 2.54 -37.05 -6.08
C ARG A 808 1.03 -37.28 -6.13
N PHE A 809 0.31 -36.43 -6.87
CA PHE A 809 -1.07 -36.75 -7.25
C PHE A 809 -1.10 -38.03 -8.11
N PRO A 810 -2.17 -38.85 -8.07
CA PRO A 810 -2.29 -40.02 -8.94
C PRO A 810 -2.29 -39.61 -10.42
N GLY A 811 -1.45 -40.26 -11.23
CA GLY A 811 -1.35 -39.97 -12.67
C GLY A 811 0.00 -40.34 -13.26
N SER A 812 0.10 -40.31 -14.60
CA SER A 812 1.37 -40.44 -15.31
C SER A 812 1.94 -39.05 -15.58
N TRP A 813 2.98 -38.69 -14.84
CA TRP A 813 3.57 -37.35 -14.89
C TRP A 813 4.91 -37.28 -15.64
N ASN A 814 5.45 -38.41 -16.08
CA ASN A 814 6.73 -38.44 -16.79
C ASN A 814 6.49 -38.46 -18.31
N SER A 815 7.38 -37.81 -19.06
CA SER A 815 7.34 -37.76 -20.54
C SER A 815 5.98 -37.33 -21.12
N MET A 816 5.34 -36.36 -20.48
CA MET A 816 4.08 -35.79 -20.94
C MET A 816 4.31 -34.97 -22.22
N PRO A 817 3.40 -35.03 -23.21
CA PRO A 817 3.53 -34.21 -24.41
C PRO A 817 3.44 -32.73 -24.05
N THR A 818 4.37 -31.94 -24.59
CA THR A 818 4.39 -30.48 -24.38
C THR A 818 3.42 -29.82 -25.34
N MET A 819 2.47 -29.06 -24.79
CA MET A 819 1.60 -28.20 -25.59
C MET A 819 2.41 -27.00 -26.09
N THR A 820 2.21 -26.63 -27.35
CA THR A 820 2.89 -25.48 -27.94
C THR A 820 2.15 -24.20 -27.57
N PHE A 821 2.83 -23.30 -26.88
CA PHE A 821 2.35 -21.95 -26.57
C PHE A 821 3.20 -20.91 -27.33
N PRO A 822 2.68 -19.71 -27.59
CA PRO A 822 3.48 -18.62 -28.15
C PRO A 822 4.70 -18.36 -27.26
N THR A 823 5.89 -18.30 -27.84
CA THR A 823 7.12 -17.93 -27.12
C THR A 823 6.97 -16.57 -26.45
N LEU A 824 7.57 -16.39 -25.28
CA LEU A 824 7.62 -15.09 -24.64
C LEU A 824 8.39 -14.13 -25.56
N GLN A 825 7.72 -13.07 -26.00
CA GLN A 825 8.34 -12.07 -26.86
C GLN A 825 9.42 -11.29 -26.09
N GLU A 826 10.31 -10.65 -26.84
CA GLU A 826 11.26 -9.69 -26.27
C GLU A 826 10.53 -8.66 -25.42
N ARG A 827 11.25 -8.04 -24.48
CA ARG A 827 10.71 -7.04 -23.57
C ARG A 827 9.98 -5.97 -24.39
N PRO A 828 8.64 -5.86 -24.30
CA PRO A 828 7.95 -4.76 -24.95
C PRO A 828 8.46 -3.47 -24.33
N ASP A 829 8.69 -2.45 -25.16
CA ASP A 829 9.01 -1.10 -24.71
C ASP A 829 7.71 -0.28 -24.77
N PRO A 830 7.08 0.01 -23.61
CA PRO A 830 5.82 0.75 -23.58
C PRO A 830 5.91 2.14 -24.23
N ASN A 831 7.07 2.79 -24.18
CA ASN A 831 7.26 4.08 -24.84
C ASN A 831 7.23 3.93 -26.36
N GLN A 832 7.82 2.86 -26.91
CA GLN A 832 7.72 2.54 -28.34
C GLN A 832 6.30 2.16 -28.76
N GLU A 833 5.60 1.34 -27.97
CA GLU A 833 4.21 0.97 -28.26
C GLU A 833 3.29 2.20 -28.29
N CYS A 834 3.49 3.14 -27.35
CA CYS A 834 2.74 4.39 -27.33
C CYS A 834 2.94 5.21 -28.62
N MET A 835 4.17 5.32 -29.12
CA MET A 835 4.47 6.05 -30.38
C MET A 835 3.76 5.43 -31.60
N LEU A 836 3.54 4.12 -31.59
CA LEU A 836 2.90 3.38 -32.68
C LEU A 836 1.36 3.40 -32.62
N ALA A 837 0.77 3.85 -31.51
CA ALA A 837 -0.67 3.86 -31.34
C ALA A 837 -1.38 4.85 -32.31
N PRO A 838 -2.53 4.47 -32.90
CA PRO A 838 -3.27 5.34 -33.81
C PRO A 838 -3.82 6.58 -33.07
N GLY A 839 -3.13 7.72 -33.23
CA GLY A 839 -3.45 8.98 -32.57
C GLY A 839 -2.23 9.75 -32.04
N ALA A 840 -1.04 9.13 -32.03
CA ALA A 840 0.21 9.81 -31.67
C ALA A 840 0.52 10.97 -32.63
N PRO A 841 1.11 12.10 -32.14
CA PRO A 841 1.47 13.23 -32.98
C PRO A 841 2.34 12.78 -34.16
N PRO A 842 2.17 13.35 -35.36
CA PRO A 842 2.96 12.99 -36.53
C PRO A 842 4.37 13.58 -36.40
N GLY A 843 5.21 12.98 -35.56
CA GLY A 843 6.61 13.30 -35.36
C GLY A 843 7.54 12.17 -35.77
N ASP A 844 7.26 10.94 -35.33
CA ASP A 844 8.22 9.82 -35.44
C ASP A 844 7.61 8.49 -35.89
N ARG A 845 6.79 8.50 -36.95
CA ARG A 845 6.50 7.25 -37.68
C ARG A 845 7.69 6.88 -38.56
N ILE A 846 8.75 6.31 -37.98
CA ILE A 846 9.70 5.54 -38.77
C ILE A 846 9.05 4.20 -39.09
N GLN A 847 8.71 4.01 -40.37
CA GLN A 847 8.34 2.71 -40.92
C GLN A 847 9.55 1.77 -40.81
N THR A 848 9.58 0.90 -39.80
CA THR A 848 10.42 -0.29 -39.85
C THR A 848 9.71 -1.36 -40.67
N ARG A 849 10.35 -1.74 -41.76
CA ARG A 849 9.90 -2.70 -42.76
C ARG A 849 10.46 -4.09 -42.46
#